data_AF-A0A2U3EIZ8-F1
#
_entry.id   AF-A0A2U3EIZ8-F1
#
_cell.length_a   1.000
_cell.length_b   1.000
_cell.length_c   1.000
_cell.angle_alpha   90.00
_cell.angle_beta   90.00
_cell.angle_gamma   90.00
#
_symmetry.space_group_name_H-M   'P 1'
#
loop_
_entity.id
_entity.type
_entity.pdbx_description
1 polymer ?
#
loop_
_entity_poly.entity_id
_entity_poly.type
_entity_poly.pdbx_seq_one_letter_code
_entity_poly.pdbx_strand_id
1 'polypeptide(L)'
;MPQERLNVIALVSGGKDSFYSLLHCIHHGHRVVALANLYPARGDDDDDDDSPATAARAVEVVDPAEPVVAPAPLQGHGPEAERDLNSFMYQTVGHEVIPLYAAATGVPLYRQQILGTTLRHERDYDSAATAGESGAAGDDGSRDSAAASTAGLDETESMVPLLRAVMARHPEANALCSGAILSTYQRTRVESVALRLGLVPLSYLWKYPVLPSPSPAADEAQLLRDMAAAGLEARIVKVASAGLDEDHLWERVTSSEGVTRVKAALKKFGAAEGAALGEGGEFETIVVDGPRELFKRRVVVPEDGRRIVREGGGSSWLALRGAQLENKPSEDDANRAVQEPLLMDAKFQRMLEDVTSPTQEQGTTMASDLAGRSTLLARLGPIRKHDCGLLQRAFLADAGAADGSIQGETKLVVDRVREFLASQSLDSSQITNTIIILRNMADFPKVNGEYGKLFVKPNPPSRITISCGSLLPEGRSIALYLTVPDARVGRGRDGLHVQSRSYWAPANIGPYSQAIDIPVTSELESTGIRAVYAAGQIPLLPASMSLPSPSDTSLQLQVVLSLQHLWRIGQELKIQYWTSAVAYFARSTSADDMERKAGLAGKAWALAHAPPDEDEETEGGPDLWDLKFNPQYMSLGAGEGQSSKTPLPDWSVFTMRQQNEPETCIPPLFSVEIESLPRGSDVEWHAHVGLKQIEEGSAEMVHIPDVGVEGWRAWHTIVQTASVYVIYTVLALGSGQASNLAEVRQDMAKAYGGSLAGIGVDAAGLTTEDPYLLYADLECVADAWKEIQGSAEGEQPVALVPCYSIRLMRGERLSCVALFRTVIGALTS
;
A
#
# COMPACT_ATOMS: atom_id res chain seq x y z
N MET A 1 6.95 10.81 -23.13
CA MET A 1 5.58 11.38 -23.14
C MET A 1 5.59 12.55 -22.16
N PRO A 2 5.07 13.75 -22.50
CA PRO A 2 4.88 14.78 -21.49
C PRO A 2 3.94 14.26 -20.40
N GLN A 3 4.28 14.52 -19.13
CA GLN A 3 3.46 14.16 -17.98
C GLN A 3 2.04 14.71 -18.16
N GLU A 4 1.03 13.90 -17.89
CA GLU A 4 -0.37 14.31 -18.01
C GLU A 4 -0.62 15.49 -17.07
N ARG A 5 -0.99 16.64 -17.65
CA ARG A 5 -1.31 17.85 -16.87
C ARG A 5 -2.72 17.72 -16.29
N LEU A 6 -2.82 17.58 -14.98
CA LEU A 6 -4.09 17.52 -14.26
C LEU A 6 -4.62 18.91 -13.89
N ASN A 7 -5.94 19.02 -13.75
CA ASN A 7 -6.65 20.18 -13.21
C ASN A 7 -7.12 19.85 -11.79
N VAL A 8 -6.46 20.44 -10.81
CA VAL A 8 -6.45 20.03 -9.41
C VAL A 8 -7.38 20.92 -8.59
N ILE A 9 -8.27 20.27 -7.83
CA ILE A 9 -8.96 20.85 -6.68
C ILE A 9 -8.05 20.61 -5.47
N ALA A 10 -7.71 21.65 -4.72
CA ALA A 10 -6.88 21.54 -3.52
C ALA A 10 -7.76 21.53 -2.27
N LEU A 11 -7.78 20.43 -1.53
CA LEU A 11 -8.40 20.38 -0.21
C LEU A 11 -7.49 21.10 0.78
N VAL A 12 -7.92 22.28 1.25
CA VAL A 12 -7.12 23.17 2.11
C VAL A 12 -7.74 23.31 3.49
N SER A 13 -6.87 23.19 4.50
CA SER A 13 -7.17 23.44 5.90
C SER A 13 -6.60 24.78 6.39
N GLY A 14 -5.74 25.40 5.58
CA GLY A 14 -4.90 26.54 5.97
C GLY A 14 -3.52 26.15 6.47
N GLY A 15 -3.33 24.88 6.87
CA GLY A 15 -2.08 24.36 7.39
C GLY A 15 -0.98 24.16 6.35
N LYS A 16 0.25 24.03 6.85
CA LYS A 16 1.49 23.85 6.09
C LYS A 16 1.42 22.73 5.06
N ASP A 17 0.78 21.62 5.40
CA ASP A 17 0.82 20.38 4.61
C ASP A 17 -0.02 20.50 3.35
N SER A 18 -1.21 21.10 3.47
CA SER A 18 -2.12 21.32 2.34
C SER A 18 -1.47 22.19 1.26
N PHE A 19 -0.77 23.27 1.66
CA PHE A 19 -0.10 24.16 0.72
C PHE A 19 1.20 23.59 0.18
N TYR A 20 1.96 22.82 0.96
CA TYR A 20 3.17 22.19 0.43
C TYR A 20 2.84 21.09 -0.58
N SER A 21 1.84 20.25 -0.32
CA SER A 21 1.32 19.27 -1.29
C SER A 21 0.82 19.95 -2.58
N LEU A 22 0.23 21.14 -2.46
CA LEU A 22 -0.17 21.96 -3.61
C LEU A 22 1.02 22.49 -4.42
N LEU A 23 2.13 22.85 -3.76
CA LEU A 23 3.37 23.21 -4.45
C LEU A 23 3.96 22.04 -5.24
N HIS A 24 3.90 20.81 -4.71
CA HIS A 24 4.25 19.61 -5.48
C HIS A 24 3.36 19.45 -6.72
N CYS A 25 2.05 19.69 -6.62
CA CYS A 25 1.17 19.67 -7.80
C CYS A 25 1.62 20.65 -8.88
N ILE A 26 1.97 21.89 -8.48
CA ILE A 26 2.48 22.92 -9.41
C ILE A 26 3.83 22.50 -10.00
N HIS A 27 4.72 21.94 -9.18
CA HIS A 27 6.03 21.43 -9.60
C HIS A 27 5.90 20.34 -10.68
N HIS A 28 4.93 19.43 -10.53
CA HIS A 28 4.57 18.40 -11.54
C HIS A 28 3.79 18.96 -12.75
N GLY A 29 3.71 20.28 -12.89
CA GLY A 29 3.09 20.97 -14.02
C GLY A 29 1.56 20.97 -14.01
N HIS A 30 0.92 20.52 -12.93
CA HIS A 30 -0.54 20.52 -12.80
C HIS A 30 -1.09 21.94 -12.60
N ARG A 31 -2.36 22.15 -12.97
CA ARG A 31 -3.04 23.43 -12.82
C ARG A 31 -4.00 23.39 -11.63
N VAL A 32 -3.82 24.27 -10.66
CA VAL A 32 -4.78 24.45 -9.56
C VAL A 32 -5.98 25.24 -10.08
N VAL A 33 -7.18 24.68 -9.99
CA VAL A 33 -8.42 25.33 -10.48
C VAL A 33 -9.30 25.87 -9.35
N ALA A 34 -9.23 25.27 -8.17
CA ALA A 34 -10.05 25.65 -7.02
C ALA A 34 -9.39 25.25 -5.70
N LEU A 35 -9.66 26.03 -4.65
CA LEU A 35 -9.43 25.67 -3.26
C LEU A 35 -10.76 25.18 -2.67
N ALA A 36 -10.75 24.06 -1.97
CA ALA A 36 -11.91 23.49 -1.28
C ALA A 36 -11.62 23.43 0.22
N ASN A 37 -12.52 23.96 1.05
CA ASN A 37 -12.35 24.00 2.49
C ASN A 37 -13.63 23.50 3.20
N LEU A 38 -13.45 22.64 4.20
CA LEU A 38 -14.48 22.27 5.15
C LEU A 38 -14.24 23.01 6.47
N TYR A 39 -15.29 23.53 7.09
CA TYR A 39 -15.17 24.36 8.29
C TYR A 39 -16.26 24.07 9.34
N PRO A 40 -16.01 24.36 10.63
CA PRO A 40 -16.98 24.30 11.72
C PRO A 40 -18.37 24.89 11.43
N ALA A 41 -19.43 24.22 11.88
CA ALA A 41 -20.75 24.86 11.99
C ALA A 41 -20.73 25.94 13.08
N ARG A 42 -21.53 27.01 12.93
CA ARG A 42 -21.68 28.05 13.97
C ARG A 42 -22.62 27.52 15.05
N GLY A 43 -22.20 27.57 16.32
CA GLY A 43 -22.97 27.05 17.47
C GLY A 43 -24.18 27.89 17.90
N ASP A 44 -24.93 28.49 16.97
CA ASP A 44 -26.08 29.37 17.29
C ASP A 44 -27.44 28.66 17.28
N ASP A 45 -27.51 27.34 17.04
CA ASP A 45 -28.78 26.63 16.78
C ASP A 45 -29.35 25.83 17.98
N ASP A 46 -28.82 25.97 19.19
CA ASP A 46 -29.30 25.22 20.37
C ASP A 46 -30.24 26.00 21.33
N ASP A 47 -30.54 27.28 21.09
CA ASP A 47 -31.48 28.04 21.94
C ASP A 47 -32.62 28.71 21.13
N ASP A 48 -33.82 28.14 21.27
CA ASP A 48 -35.15 28.77 21.14
C ASP A 48 -35.62 29.33 19.77
N ASP A 49 -35.60 28.55 18.69
CA ASP A 49 -36.63 28.73 17.64
C ASP A 49 -37.06 27.41 16.98
N ASP A 50 -38.36 27.16 16.94
CA ASP A 50 -39.05 25.92 16.53
C ASP A 50 -39.08 25.79 14.99
N SER A 51 -37.95 26.10 14.34
CA SER A 51 -37.77 26.03 12.88
C SER A 51 -36.98 24.77 12.52
N PRO A 52 -37.45 23.96 11.55
CA PRO A 52 -36.81 22.69 11.24
C PRO A 52 -35.39 22.92 10.71
N ALA A 53 -34.38 22.35 11.37
CA ALA A 53 -32.98 22.29 10.96
C ALA A 53 -32.78 21.53 9.62
N THR A 54 -33.30 22.08 8.53
CA THR A 54 -33.53 21.38 7.25
C THR A 54 -32.89 22.04 6.02
N ALA A 55 -31.85 22.86 6.17
CA ALA A 55 -31.10 23.33 5.01
C ALA A 55 -29.59 23.23 5.24
N ALA A 56 -28.95 22.24 4.60
CA ALA A 56 -27.54 22.35 4.28
C ALA A 56 -27.33 23.68 3.57
N ARG A 57 -26.61 24.63 4.20
CA ARG A 57 -26.29 25.91 3.57
C ARG A 57 -25.59 25.63 2.24
N ALA A 58 -25.98 26.38 1.20
CA ALA A 58 -25.32 26.31 -0.10
C ALA A 58 -23.81 26.54 0.06
N VAL A 59 -23.01 25.85 -0.74
CA VAL A 59 -21.55 26.01 -0.78
C VAL A 59 -21.20 27.48 -0.95
N GLU A 60 -20.45 28.04 -0.02
CA GLU A 60 -19.95 29.42 -0.07
C GLU A 60 -18.86 29.50 -1.13
N VAL A 61 -18.97 30.46 -2.04
CA VAL A 61 -17.98 30.70 -3.10
C VAL A 61 -17.36 32.07 -2.88
N VAL A 62 -16.03 32.11 -2.80
CA VAL A 62 -15.24 33.33 -2.66
C VAL A 62 -14.38 33.50 -3.90
N ASP A 63 -14.73 34.48 -4.74
CA ASP A 63 -13.98 34.75 -5.96
C ASP A 63 -12.73 35.62 -5.66
N PRO A 64 -11.57 35.37 -6.30
CA PRO A 64 -10.32 36.06 -5.99
C PRO A 64 -10.33 37.57 -6.19
N ALA A 65 -11.24 38.06 -7.03
CA ALA A 65 -11.38 39.47 -7.37
C ALA A 65 -12.34 40.22 -6.43
N GLU A 66 -13.12 39.52 -5.61
CA GLU A 66 -14.06 40.15 -4.69
C GLU A 66 -13.33 40.68 -3.45
N PRO A 67 -13.70 41.87 -2.94
CA PRO A 67 -13.14 42.39 -1.70
C PRO A 67 -13.60 41.50 -0.54
N VAL A 68 -12.68 40.70 -0.01
CA VAL A 68 -12.94 39.86 1.16
C VAL A 68 -13.10 40.75 2.38
N VAL A 69 -14.35 40.90 2.85
CA VAL A 69 -14.64 41.49 4.15
C VAL A 69 -14.36 40.41 5.18
N ALA A 70 -13.33 40.59 6.01
CA ALA A 70 -13.11 39.73 7.17
C ALA A 70 -14.42 39.65 7.97
N PRO A 71 -14.83 38.46 8.47
CA PRO A 71 -16.09 38.34 9.20
C PRO A 71 -16.14 39.36 10.34
N ALA A 72 -17.29 40.03 10.47
CA ALA A 72 -17.50 41.04 11.51
C ALA A 72 -17.22 40.44 12.90
N PRO A 73 -16.67 41.22 13.85
CA PRO A 73 -16.34 40.72 15.18
C PRO A 73 -17.57 40.14 15.86
N LEU A 74 -17.44 38.92 16.40
CA LEU A 74 -18.42 38.30 17.31
C LEU A 74 -18.72 39.27 18.46
N GLN A 75 -19.90 39.89 18.45
CA GLN A 75 -20.38 40.70 19.56
C GLN A 75 -21.04 39.78 20.58
N GLY A 76 -20.29 39.41 21.62
CA GLY A 76 -20.83 38.97 22.91
C GLY A 76 -21.48 37.58 22.96
N HIS A 77 -20.69 36.50 22.82
CA HIS A 77 -21.15 35.14 23.11
C HIS A 77 -20.33 34.50 24.24
N GLY A 78 -21.00 33.72 25.09
CA GLY A 78 -20.44 33.07 26.27
C GLY A 78 -19.42 31.97 25.93
N PRO A 79 -18.79 31.36 26.96
CA PRO A 79 -17.68 30.40 26.81
C PRO A 79 -18.01 29.10 26.06
N GLU A 80 -19.27 28.87 25.68
CA GLU A 80 -19.71 27.66 24.95
C GLU A 80 -19.62 27.79 23.42
N ALA A 81 -19.68 29.01 22.87
CA ALA A 81 -19.55 29.27 21.42
C ALA A 81 -18.09 29.28 20.92
N GLU A 82 -17.11 29.19 21.83
CA GLU A 82 -15.66 29.19 21.56
C GLU A 82 -15.03 27.79 21.79
N ARG A 83 -15.80 26.71 21.58
CA ARG A 83 -15.29 25.33 21.65
C ARG A 83 -14.88 24.82 20.27
N ASP A 84 -13.69 24.23 20.21
CA ASP A 84 -13.23 23.54 19.02
C ASP A 84 -14.05 22.25 18.81
N LEU A 85 -14.45 21.97 17.57
CA LEU A 85 -15.21 20.76 17.20
C LEU A 85 -14.36 19.48 17.30
N ASN A 86 -13.04 19.59 17.52
CA ASN A 86 -12.11 18.48 17.71
C ASN A 86 -12.31 17.36 16.67
N SER A 87 -12.32 17.73 15.38
CA SER A 87 -12.42 16.77 14.26
C SER A 87 -11.12 15.99 14.09
N PHE A 88 -11.22 14.69 13.86
CA PHE A 88 -10.07 13.83 13.52
C PHE A 88 -9.63 14.01 12.06
N MET A 89 -10.53 14.50 11.19
CA MET A 89 -10.30 14.62 9.75
C MET A 89 -9.87 16.02 9.33
N TYR A 90 -10.40 17.07 9.96
CA TYR A 90 -10.27 18.44 9.49
C TYR A 90 -9.69 19.38 10.55
N GLN A 91 -8.77 20.24 10.13
CA GLN A 91 -8.35 21.39 10.93
C GLN A 91 -9.50 22.38 11.07
N THR A 92 -9.77 22.78 12.30
CA THR A 92 -10.90 23.65 12.66
C THR A 92 -10.42 25.00 13.20
N VAL A 93 -9.19 25.06 13.72
CA VAL A 93 -8.53 26.29 14.21
C VAL A 93 -7.94 27.11 13.05
N GLY A 94 -8.11 28.44 13.13
CA GLY A 94 -7.59 29.39 12.15
C GLY A 94 -8.45 29.55 10.89
N HIS A 95 -9.66 28.97 10.90
CA HIS A 95 -10.59 29.02 9.78
C HIS A 95 -11.02 30.45 9.39
N GLU A 96 -10.86 31.42 10.28
CA GLU A 96 -11.17 32.84 10.06
C GLU A 96 -10.27 33.49 9.01
N VAL A 97 -9.05 32.97 8.81
CA VAL A 97 -8.08 33.46 7.83
C VAL A 97 -8.33 32.89 6.43
N ILE A 98 -8.93 31.69 6.35
CA ILE A 98 -9.07 30.92 5.10
C ILE A 98 -9.75 31.70 3.95
N PRO A 99 -10.80 32.52 4.17
CA PRO A 99 -11.41 33.33 3.10
C PRO A 99 -10.42 34.23 2.35
N LEU A 100 -9.35 34.69 3.01
CA LEU A 100 -8.33 35.54 2.38
C LEU A 100 -7.49 34.78 1.34
N TYR A 101 -7.43 33.45 1.39
CA TYR A 101 -6.61 32.67 0.46
C TYR A 101 -7.06 32.79 -0.99
N ALA A 102 -8.35 33.07 -1.25
CA ALA A 102 -8.83 33.28 -2.61
C ALA A 102 -8.09 34.44 -3.29
N ALA A 103 -8.10 35.60 -2.63
CA ALA A 103 -7.39 36.79 -3.10
C ALA A 103 -5.86 36.70 -2.91
N ALA A 104 -5.38 35.97 -1.91
CA ALA A 104 -3.94 35.78 -1.69
C ALA A 104 -3.30 34.95 -2.80
N THR A 105 -3.97 33.91 -3.28
CA THR A 105 -3.45 32.98 -4.28
C THR A 105 -3.89 33.29 -5.70
N GLY A 106 -5.02 33.98 -5.87
CA GLY A 106 -5.66 34.17 -7.17
C GLY A 106 -6.51 32.98 -7.60
N VAL A 107 -6.78 32.02 -6.71
CA VAL A 107 -7.55 30.79 -6.99
C VAL A 107 -8.89 30.86 -6.26
N PRO A 108 -10.04 30.56 -6.91
CA PRO A 108 -11.35 30.63 -6.24
C PRO A 108 -11.44 29.62 -5.09
N LEU A 109 -12.10 30.04 -4.01
CA LEU A 109 -12.29 29.22 -2.81
C LEU A 109 -13.75 28.82 -2.66
N TYR A 110 -13.98 27.55 -2.35
CA TYR A 110 -15.27 26.96 -2.09
C TYR A 110 -15.29 26.42 -0.67
N ARG A 111 -16.32 26.75 0.09
CA ARG A 111 -16.40 26.39 1.51
C ARG A 111 -17.72 25.72 1.83
N GLN A 112 -17.64 24.65 2.61
CA GLN A 112 -18.79 23.88 3.07
C GLN A 112 -18.68 23.67 4.59
N GLN A 113 -19.79 23.81 5.30
CA GLN A 113 -19.83 23.46 6.72
C GLN A 113 -19.68 21.95 6.87
N ILE A 114 -18.90 21.52 7.87
CA ILE A 114 -18.85 20.13 8.30
C ILE A 114 -20.22 19.77 8.86
N LEU A 115 -20.88 18.83 8.23
CA LEU A 115 -22.15 18.25 8.66
C LEU A 115 -21.87 16.88 9.28
N GLY A 116 -22.60 16.57 10.35
CA GLY A 116 -22.47 15.28 11.05
C GLY A 116 -21.32 15.24 12.05
N THR A 117 -21.04 14.04 12.55
CA THR A 117 -19.95 13.77 13.51
C THR A 117 -19.08 12.63 12.98
N THR A 118 -17.93 12.40 13.60
CA THR A 118 -17.10 11.24 13.28
C THR A 118 -17.84 9.96 13.70
N LEU A 119 -18.36 9.20 12.73
CA LEU A 119 -19.06 7.93 12.99
C LEU A 119 -18.12 6.74 12.76
N ARG A 120 -17.32 6.80 11.69
CA ARG A 120 -16.36 5.74 11.34
C ARG A 120 -14.97 6.09 11.86
N HIS A 121 -14.49 5.29 12.81
CA HIS A 121 -13.15 5.43 13.41
C HIS A 121 -12.13 4.46 12.78
N GLU A 122 -12.59 3.63 11.86
CA GLU A 122 -11.76 2.64 11.17
C GLU A 122 -10.73 3.31 10.25
N ARG A 123 -9.58 2.64 10.10
CA ARG A 123 -8.48 3.08 9.24
C ARG A 123 -8.93 3.19 7.77
N ASP A 124 -9.71 2.21 7.30
CA ASP A 124 -10.22 2.16 5.94
C ASP A 124 -11.68 2.63 5.92
N TYR A 125 -12.08 3.32 4.85
CA TYR A 125 -13.38 3.98 4.80
C TYR A 125 -14.36 3.23 3.91
N ASP A 126 -15.36 2.59 4.52
CA ASP A 126 -16.49 1.96 3.82
C ASP A 126 -17.71 2.89 3.76
N SER A 127 -17.93 3.49 2.59
CA SER A 127 -19.08 4.38 2.37
C SER A 127 -20.41 3.66 2.14
N ALA A 128 -20.44 2.35 1.90
CA ALA A 128 -21.70 1.62 1.74
C ALA A 128 -22.35 1.34 3.11
N ALA A 129 -21.53 1.19 4.15
CA ALA A 129 -21.98 0.99 5.52
C ALA A 129 -22.73 2.21 6.11
N THR A 130 -22.56 3.42 5.56
CA THR A 130 -23.27 4.63 6.00
C THR A 130 -24.69 4.73 5.40
N ALA A 131 -24.95 4.08 4.27
CA ALA A 131 -26.29 4.02 3.66
C ALA A 131 -27.20 2.95 4.30
N GLY A 132 -26.62 1.87 4.87
CA GLY A 132 -27.38 0.75 5.42
C GLY A 132 -28.06 1.01 6.77
N GLU A 133 -27.56 1.95 7.57
CA GLU A 133 -28.17 2.31 8.87
C GLU A 133 -29.37 3.27 8.73
N SER A 134 -29.61 3.81 7.53
CA SER A 134 -30.73 4.71 7.22
C SER A 134 -31.88 4.08 6.43
N GLY A 135 -31.92 2.74 6.30
CA GLY A 135 -32.87 2.09 5.37
C GLY A 135 -33.36 0.70 5.77
N ALA A 136 -34.12 0.59 6.86
CA ALA A 136 -35.16 -0.42 7.01
C ALA A 136 -36.53 0.26 6.93
N ALA A 137 -36.88 0.81 5.76
CA ALA A 137 -38.24 1.21 5.44
C ALA A 137 -38.61 0.55 4.11
N GLY A 138 -39.72 -0.22 4.15
CA GLY A 138 -40.20 -1.01 3.03
C GLY A 138 -40.51 -0.17 1.78
N ASP A 139 -40.40 -0.87 0.66
CA ASP A 139 -40.85 -0.47 -0.67
C ASP A 139 -42.32 -0.03 -0.67
N ASP A 140 -42.55 1.29 -0.67
CA ASP A 140 -43.80 1.89 -1.19
C ASP A 140 -43.49 3.23 -1.88
N GLY A 141 -43.19 3.15 -3.17
CA GLY A 141 -43.99 3.82 -4.21
C GLY A 141 -44.18 5.34 -4.25
N SER A 142 -43.62 6.15 -3.34
CA SER A 142 -43.81 7.61 -3.36
C SER A 142 -42.49 8.39 -3.52
N ARG A 143 -42.37 9.03 -4.68
CA ARG A 143 -41.38 10.09 -4.94
C ARG A 143 -41.87 11.36 -4.25
N ASP A 144 -41.34 11.65 -3.07
CA ASP A 144 -41.11 13.00 -2.52
C ASP A 144 -40.73 12.90 -1.03
N SER A 145 -39.44 12.83 -0.71
CA SER A 145 -38.90 13.16 0.62
C SER A 145 -37.40 13.49 0.58
N ALA A 146 -37.09 14.68 0.09
CA ALA A 146 -35.78 15.32 0.28
C ALA A 146 -35.69 15.95 1.67
N ALA A 147 -35.60 15.11 2.72
CA ALA A 147 -35.22 15.52 4.06
C ALA A 147 -34.76 14.29 4.86
N ALA A 148 -33.57 13.78 4.52
CA ALA A 148 -32.87 12.86 5.41
C ALA A 148 -32.35 13.68 6.61
N SER A 149 -32.68 13.28 7.83
CA SER A 149 -32.14 13.87 9.05
C SER A 149 -30.62 13.83 9.03
N THR A 150 -29.97 14.96 9.34
CA THR A 150 -28.50 15.08 9.48
C THR A 150 -27.92 14.25 10.63
N ALA A 151 -28.78 13.71 11.50
CA ALA A 151 -28.42 12.69 12.49
C ALA A 151 -28.15 11.36 11.77
N GLY A 152 -26.87 11.05 11.53
CA GLY A 152 -26.43 9.78 10.94
C GLY A 152 -25.44 9.87 9.76
N LEU A 153 -25.00 11.07 9.37
CA LEU A 153 -23.99 11.25 8.32
C LEU A 153 -22.59 11.41 8.91
N ASP A 154 -21.61 10.70 8.35
CA ASP A 154 -20.19 10.84 8.72
C ASP A 154 -19.61 12.14 8.17
N GLU A 155 -18.76 12.82 8.96
CA GLU A 155 -18.14 14.11 8.59
C GLU A 155 -17.47 14.08 7.21
N THR A 156 -16.92 12.92 6.81
CA THR A 156 -16.27 12.69 5.51
C THR A 156 -17.19 13.02 4.33
N GLU A 157 -18.49 12.73 4.44
CA GLU A 157 -19.46 12.91 3.36
C GLU A 157 -19.77 14.38 3.08
N SER A 158 -19.40 15.30 3.98
CA SER A 158 -19.47 16.75 3.74
C SER A 158 -18.60 17.21 2.56
N MET A 159 -17.58 16.43 2.21
CA MET A 159 -16.71 16.69 1.06
C MET A 159 -17.43 16.50 -0.28
N VAL A 160 -18.45 15.65 -0.35
CA VAL A 160 -19.17 15.33 -1.59
C VAL A 160 -19.93 16.52 -2.17
N PRO A 161 -20.83 17.20 -1.42
CA PRO A 161 -21.53 18.37 -1.95
C PRO A 161 -20.56 19.50 -2.30
N LEU A 162 -19.49 19.69 -1.50
CA LEU A 162 -18.44 20.66 -1.77
C LEU A 162 -17.78 20.42 -3.13
N LEU A 163 -17.26 19.21 -3.36
CA LEU A 163 -16.55 18.88 -4.59
C LEU A 163 -17.48 18.88 -5.81
N ARG A 164 -18.74 18.45 -5.66
CA ARG A 164 -19.74 18.56 -6.73
C ARG A 164 -19.99 20.01 -7.13
N ALA A 165 -20.06 20.93 -6.18
CA ALA A 165 -20.20 22.36 -6.49
C ALA A 165 -18.97 22.91 -7.23
N VAL A 166 -17.77 22.51 -6.81
CA VAL A 166 -16.52 22.88 -7.50
C VAL A 166 -16.53 22.36 -8.94
N MET A 167 -16.82 21.07 -9.14
CA MET A 167 -16.85 20.43 -10.47
C MET A 167 -17.94 21.00 -11.38
N ALA A 168 -19.06 21.47 -10.82
CA ALA A 168 -20.10 22.14 -11.60
C ALA A 168 -19.62 23.48 -12.20
N ARG A 169 -18.76 24.22 -11.48
CA ARG A 169 -18.17 25.49 -11.95
C ARG A 169 -16.84 25.32 -12.68
N HIS A 170 -16.16 24.19 -12.46
CA HIS A 170 -14.90 23.77 -13.07
C HIS A 170 -15.04 22.36 -13.68
N PRO A 171 -15.78 22.19 -14.79
CA PRO A 171 -16.03 20.88 -15.39
C PRO A 171 -14.75 20.20 -15.90
N GLU A 172 -13.65 20.93 -16.04
CA GLU A 172 -12.36 20.39 -16.42
C GLU A 172 -11.55 19.79 -15.25
N ALA A 173 -12.01 19.96 -14.01
CA ALA A 173 -11.38 19.41 -12.81
C ALA A 173 -11.36 17.87 -12.88
N ASN A 174 -10.19 17.28 -12.67
CA ASN A 174 -10.00 15.83 -12.77
C ASN A 174 -9.09 15.25 -11.68
N ALA A 175 -8.67 16.04 -10.69
CA ALA A 175 -7.84 15.59 -9.59
C ALA A 175 -8.17 16.31 -8.27
N LEU A 176 -7.93 15.62 -7.15
CA LEU A 176 -8.09 16.15 -5.79
C LEU A 176 -6.76 16.01 -5.04
N CYS A 177 -6.20 17.11 -4.55
CA CYS A 177 -4.97 17.14 -3.77
C CYS A 177 -5.28 17.25 -2.26
N SER A 178 -4.57 16.46 -1.45
CA SER A 178 -4.60 16.52 0.02
C SER A 178 -3.19 16.59 0.62
N GLY A 179 -3.12 17.07 1.87
CA GLY A 179 -1.87 17.26 2.62
C GLY A 179 -1.51 16.15 3.62
N ALA A 180 -2.15 14.98 3.59
CA ALA A 180 -1.86 13.92 4.57
C ALA A 180 -0.41 13.43 4.44
N ILE A 181 0.36 13.40 5.54
CA ILE A 181 1.76 12.94 5.55
C ILE A 181 1.85 11.49 6.02
N LEU A 182 1.46 11.16 7.26
CA LEU A 182 1.53 9.80 7.78
C LEU A 182 0.15 9.19 8.06
N SER A 183 -0.89 10.01 8.17
CA SER A 183 -2.25 9.55 8.45
C SER A 183 -2.90 8.76 7.31
N THR A 184 -2.93 7.42 7.46
CA THR A 184 -3.70 6.53 6.57
C THR A 184 -5.20 6.80 6.67
N TYR A 185 -5.72 7.13 7.87
CA TYR A 185 -7.12 7.44 8.12
C TYR A 185 -7.65 8.59 7.25
N GLN A 186 -6.87 9.68 7.17
CA GLN A 186 -7.24 10.85 6.37
C GLN A 186 -7.12 10.55 4.88
N ARG A 187 -6.05 9.86 4.47
CA ARG A 187 -5.79 9.52 3.08
C ARG A 187 -6.92 8.65 2.48
N THR A 188 -7.32 7.57 3.15
CA THR A 188 -8.34 6.63 2.62
C THR A 188 -9.71 7.28 2.44
N ARG A 189 -10.09 8.22 3.32
CA ARG A 189 -11.33 9.02 3.20
C ARG A 189 -11.32 9.93 1.98
N VAL A 190 -10.22 10.66 1.77
CA VAL A 190 -10.05 11.52 0.59
C VAL A 190 -10.03 10.69 -0.69
N GLU A 191 -9.31 9.57 -0.71
CA GLU A 191 -9.27 8.64 -1.86
C GLU A 191 -10.67 8.13 -2.20
N SER A 192 -11.43 7.66 -1.20
CA SER A 192 -12.79 7.16 -1.40
C SER A 192 -13.71 8.20 -2.04
N VAL A 193 -13.73 9.43 -1.52
CA VAL A 193 -14.55 10.51 -2.09
C VAL A 193 -14.07 10.90 -3.49
N ALA A 194 -12.76 11.05 -3.71
CA ALA A 194 -12.19 11.42 -5.00
C ALA A 194 -12.59 10.44 -6.10
N LEU A 195 -12.41 9.13 -5.85
CA LEU A 195 -12.67 8.08 -6.82
C LEU A 195 -14.15 7.96 -7.17
N ARG A 196 -15.05 8.09 -6.18
CA ARG A 196 -16.50 8.13 -6.41
C ARG A 196 -16.95 9.31 -7.27
N LEU A 197 -16.18 10.39 -7.28
CA LEU A 197 -16.41 11.57 -8.11
C LEU A 197 -15.59 11.56 -9.42
N GLY A 198 -14.83 10.49 -9.70
CA GLY A 198 -14.01 10.38 -10.91
C GLY A 198 -12.77 11.29 -10.90
N LEU A 199 -12.33 11.75 -9.74
CA LEU A 199 -11.12 12.55 -9.55
C LEU A 199 -9.93 11.65 -9.22
N VAL A 200 -8.76 11.96 -9.77
CA VAL A 200 -7.48 11.34 -9.40
C VAL A 200 -7.02 11.89 -8.04
N PRO A 201 -6.89 11.06 -6.98
CA PRO A 201 -6.37 11.53 -5.71
C PRO A 201 -4.85 11.75 -5.78
N LEU A 202 -4.37 12.87 -5.25
CA LEU A 202 -2.96 13.26 -5.15
C LEU A 202 -2.62 13.48 -3.66
N SER A 203 -1.66 12.72 -3.16
CA SER A 203 -1.21 12.79 -1.76
C SER A 203 0.32 12.71 -1.74
N TYR A 204 0.98 13.72 -2.34
CA TYR A 204 2.43 13.73 -2.53
C TYR A 204 3.22 13.58 -1.24
N LEU A 205 2.70 14.12 -0.13
CA LEU A 205 3.39 14.06 1.16
C LEU A 205 3.19 12.72 1.89
N TRP A 206 2.33 11.83 1.38
CA TRP A 206 2.06 10.58 2.07
C TRP A 206 3.31 9.69 2.12
N LYS A 207 3.72 9.31 3.33
CA LYS A 207 4.97 8.61 3.68
C LYS A 207 6.24 9.38 3.31
N TYR A 208 6.20 10.69 3.10
CA TYR A 208 7.38 11.48 2.72
C TYR A 208 8.55 11.38 3.71
N PRO A 209 8.37 11.43 5.06
CA PRO A 209 9.48 11.42 6.01
C PRO A 209 10.31 10.14 6.00
N VAL A 210 9.75 9.02 5.55
CA VAL A 210 10.45 7.74 5.47
C VAL A 210 11.20 7.53 4.15
N LEU A 211 11.08 8.47 3.21
CA LEU A 211 11.73 8.42 1.90
C LEU A 211 13.15 8.99 1.95
N PRO A 212 14.04 8.52 1.06
CA PRO A 212 15.42 8.97 1.02
C PRO A 212 15.49 10.46 0.65
N SER A 213 16.12 11.24 1.53
CA SER A 213 16.32 12.67 1.29
C SER A 213 17.55 12.90 0.38
N PRO A 214 17.51 13.90 -0.51
CA PRO A 214 18.72 14.40 -1.18
C PRO A 214 19.75 14.98 -0.20
N SER A 215 19.32 15.36 1.01
CA SER A 215 20.21 15.86 2.04
C SER A 215 20.75 14.71 2.91
N PRO A 216 22.08 14.50 2.98
CA PRO A 216 22.66 13.45 3.80
C PRO A 216 22.56 13.73 5.31
N ALA A 217 22.20 14.95 5.71
CA ALA A 217 22.01 15.35 7.11
C ALA A 217 20.52 15.48 7.47
N ALA A 218 19.63 14.82 6.71
CA ALA A 218 18.20 14.84 6.97
C ALA A 218 17.86 14.24 8.34
N ASP A 219 16.86 14.81 9.00
CA ASP A 219 16.30 14.31 10.24
C ASP A 219 14.76 14.36 10.16
N GLU A 220 14.06 13.93 11.21
CA GLU A 220 12.58 13.88 11.26
C GLU A 220 11.87 15.21 10.93
N ALA A 221 12.56 16.36 11.03
CA ALA A 221 12.00 17.67 10.69
C ALA A 221 12.49 18.21 9.34
N GLN A 222 13.14 17.39 8.51
CA GLN A 222 13.63 17.80 7.19
C GLN A 222 12.52 18.36 6.32
N LEU A 223 11.32 17.78 6.38
CA LEU A 223 10.17 18.26 5.61
C LEU A 223 9.79 19.73 5.95
N LEU A 224 9.93 20.17 7.21
CA LEU A 224 9.70 21.57 7.58
C LEU A 224 10.75 22.51 6.98
N ARG A 225 12.00 22.03 6.87
CA ARG A 225 13.08 22.77 6.21
C ARG A 225 12.88 22.81 4.70
N ASP A 226 12.38 21.74 4.10
CA ASP A 226 12.03 21.69 2.68
C ASP A 226 10.86 22.63 2.36
N MET A 227 9.85 22.71 3.24
CA MET A 227 8.78 23.72 3.17
C MET A 227 9.33 25.15 3.24
N ALA A 228 10.27 25.40 4.15
CA ALA A 228 10.94 26.70 4.27
C ALA A 228 11.75 27.06 3.01
N ALA A 229 12.47 26.09 2.44
CA ALA A 229 13.25 26.24 1.22
C ALA A 229 12.37 26.51 -0.02
N ALA A 230 11.17 25.92 -0.07
CA ALA A 230 10.14 26.26 -1.05
C ALA A 230 9.49 27.64 -0.80
N GLY A 231 9.82 28.28 0.32
CA GLY A 231 9.37 29.63 0.66
C GLY A 231 8.05 29.70 1.41
N LEU A 232 7.56 28.61 1.99
CA LEU A 232 6.39 28.64 2.87
C LEU A 232 6.75 29.24 4.23
N GLU A 233 5.92 30.18 4.68
CA GLU A 233 5.89 30.67 6.04
C GLU A 233 4.64 30.13 6.74
N ALA A 234 4.82 29.07 7.54
CA ALA A 234 3.77 28.52 8.38
C ALA A 234 4.01 28.90 9.84
N ARG A 235 2.93 29.29 10.52
CA ARG A 235 2.95 29.69 11.94
C ARG A 235 2.06 28.79 12.76
N ILE A 236 2.51 28.44 13.97
CA ILE A 236 1.76 27.61 14.90
C ILE A 236 0.52 28.37 15.39
N VAL A 237 -0.66 27.76 15.31
CA VAL A 237 -1.94 28.34 15.77
C VAL A 237 -2.63 27.52 16.84
N LYS A 238 -2.24 26.27 17.04
CA LYS A 238 -2.70 25.40 18.13
C LYS A 238 -1.53 24.57 18.62
N VAL A 239 -1.50 24.30 19.91
CA VAL A 239 -0.63 23.31 20.56
C VAL A 239 -1.50 22.38 21.41
N ALA A 240 -1.20 21.09 21.40
CA ALA A 240 -1.95 20.06 22.14
C ALA A 240 -1.05 18.93 22.66
N SER A 241 0.21 19.24 22.98
CA SER A 241 1.18 18.27 23.50
C SER A 241 1.84 18.79 24.77
N ALA A 242 2.17 17.89 25.70
CA ALA A 242 2.87 18.23 26.95
C ALA A 242 4.24 18.90 26.71
N GLY A 243 4.82 18.72 25.53
CA GLY A 243 6.07 19.37 25.13
C GLY A 243 5.92 20.82 24.66
N LEU A 244 4.75 21.23 24.15
CA LEU A 244 4.53 22.54 23.52
C LEU A 244 3.56 23.38 24.35
N ASP A 245 3.95 24.61 24.64
CA ASP A 245 3.18 25.56 25.43
C ASP A 245 2.80 26.81 24.62
N GLU A 246 2.15 27.77 25.28
CA GLU A 246 1.69 29.02 24.69
C GLU A 246 2.82 29.87 24.08
N ASP A 247 4.07 29.73 24.52
CA ASP A 247 5.22 30.47 23.99
C ASP A 247 5.66 29.97 22.60
N HIS A 248 5.06 28.89 22.12
CA HIS A 248 5.23 28.39 20.76
C HIS A 248 4.13 28.91 19.81
N LEU A 249 3.04 29.49 20.34
CA LEU A 249 2.00 30.06 19.49
C LEU A 249 2.55 31.22 18.66
N TRP A 250 2.15 31.25 17.39
CA TRP A 250 2.60 32.19 16.36
C TRP A 250 4.07 32.06 15.91
N GLU A 251 4.82 31.09 16.46
CA GLU A 251 6.17 30.78 16.03
C GLU A 251 6.18 30.31 14.57
N ARG A 252 7.17 30.77 13.79
CA ARG A 252 7.38 30.32 12.42
C ARG A 252 8.04 28.94 12.45
N VAL A 253 7.23 27.89 12.37
CA VAL A 253 7.72 26.50 12.40
C VAL A 253 8.54 26.14 11.15
N THR A 254 8.31 26.81 10.02
CA THR A 254 9.14 26.69 8.80
C THR A 254 10.34 27.66 8.83
N SER A 255 11.07 27.67 9.94
CA SER A 255 12.35 28.37 10.10
C SER A 255 13.33 27.49 10.86
N SER A 256 14.63 27.68 10.64
CA SER A 256 15.65 26.89 11.34
C SER A 256 15.54 27.00 12.87
N GLU A 257 15.21 28.19 13.38
CA GLU A 257 14.99 28.44 14.80
C GLU A 257 13.74 27.74 15.31
N GLY A 258 12.61 27.88 14.60
CA GLY A 258 11.33 27.26 14.97
C GLY A 258 11.39 25.73 14.97
N VAL A 259 12.02 25.14 13.94
CA VAL A 259 12.27 23.69 13.88
C VAL A 259 13.08 23.24 15.11
N THR A 260 14.15 23.98 15.44
CA THR A 260 15.01 23.63 16.58
C THR A 260 14.24 23.70 17.90
N ARG A 261 13.42 24.73 18.10
CA ARG A 261 12.59 24.89 19.30
C ARG A 261 11.55 23.78 19.44
N VAL A 262 10.76 23.51 18.40
CA VAL A 262 9.73 22.46 18.42
C VAL A 262 10.36 21.09 18.68
N LYS A 263 11.47 20.76 18.01
CA LYS A 263 12.19 19.50 18.25
C LYS A 263 12.69 19.39 19.69
N ALA A 264 13.32 20.45 20.21
CA ALA A 264 13.85 20.45 21.57
C ALA A 264 12.73 20.33 22.62
N ALA A 265 11.55 20.87 22.33
CA ALA A 265 10.39 20.82 23.20
C ALA A 265 9.77 19.41 23.25
N LEU A 266 9.55 18.79 22.08
CA LEU A 266 8.96 17.45 21.96
C LEU A 266 9.91 16.34 22.42
N LYS A 267 11.22 16.46 22.18
CA LYS A 267 12.22 15.46 22.59
C LYS A 267 12.22 15.20 24.10
N LYS A 268 11.85 16.21 24.92
CA LYS A 268 11.82 16.10 26.39
C LYS A 268 10.79 15.11 26.91
N PHE A 269 9.79 14.74 26.09
CA PHE A 269 8.64 13.93 26.51
C PHE A 269 8.48 12.63 25.73
N GLY A 270 9.48 12.23 24.92
CA GLY A 270 9.42 11.02 24.10
C GLY A 270 8.57 11.22 22.84
N ALA A 271 9.12 11.95 21.87
CA ALA A 271 8.42 12.27 20.63
C ALA A 271 8.12 11.00 19.79
N ALA A 272 6.87 10.83 19.40
CA ALA A 272 6.46 9.80 18.45
C ALA A 272 6.93 10.12 17.02
N GLU A 273 6.92 9.12 16.13
CA GLU A 273 7.24 9.31 14.71
C GLU A 273 6.33 10.37 14.09
N GLY A 274 6.91 11.37 13.44
CA GLY A 274 6.17 12.48 12.83
C GLY A 274 5.70 13.57 13.80
N ALA A 275 5.94 13.46 15.10
CA ALA A 275 5.53 14.48 16.08
C ALA A 275 6.17 15.86 15.80
N ALA A 276 7.42 15.89 15.32
CA ALA A 276 8.08 17.12 14.90
C ALA A 276 7.39 17.81 13.72
N LEU A 277 6.54 17.09 12.98
CA LEU A 277 5.73 17.57 11.87
C LEU A 277 4.28 17.87 12.29
N GLY A 278 3.89 17.59 13.54
CA GLY A 278 2.53 17.81 14.05
C GLY A 278 1.52 16.72 13.64
N GLU A 279 1.98 15.56 13.17
CA GLU A 279 1.11 14.47 12.69
C GLU A 279 0.24 13.84 13.78
N GLY A 280 0.69 13.83 15.03
CA GLY A 280 -0.07 13.35 16.19
C GLY A 280 -1.03 14.41 16.76
N GLY A 281 -1.20 15.54 16.07
CA GLY A 281 -1.97 16.69 16.56
C GLY A 281 -1.21 17.54 17.58
N GLU A 282 0.12 17.39 17.69
CA GLU A 282 0.94 18.12 18.66
C GLU A 282 0.83 19.64 18.47
N PHE A 283 0.73 20.07 17.21
CA PHE A 283 0.46 21.45 16.84
C PHE A 283 -0.24 21.56 15.48
N GLU A 284 -1.04 22.61 15.31
CA GLU A 284 -1.63 22.98 14.02
C GLU A 284 -1.01 24.29 13.52
N THR A 285 -1.09 24.53 12.21
CA THR A 285 -0.46 25.70 11.58
C THR A 285 -1.39 26.47 10.68
N ILE A 286 -1.02 27.72 10.39
CA ILE A 286 -1.59 28.54 9.32
C ILE A 286 -0.48 29.06 8.43
N VAL A 287 -0.65 28.98 7.11
CA VAL A 287 0.31 29.54 6.14
C VAL A 287 -0.02 31.01 5.93
N VAL A 288 0.92 31.89 6.27
CA VAL A 288 0.76 33.35 6.09
C VAL A 288 1.46 33.88 4.84
N ASP A 289 2.45 33.13 4.33
CA ASP A 289 3.12 33.45 3.07
C ASP A 289 3.68 32.20 2.37
N GLY A 290 3.94 32.31 1.06
CA GLY A 290 4.46 31.24 0.20
C GLY A 290 5.25 31.76 -1.00
N PRO A 291 5.67 30.90 -1.94
CA PRO A 291 6.31 31.34 -3.19
C PRO A 291 5.32 32.08 -4.10
N ARG A 292 5.81 32.99 -4.97
CA ARG A 292 4.97 33.82 -5.87
C ARG A 292 4.18 33.03 -6.89
N GLU A 293 4.61 31.83 -7.23
CA GLU A 293 3.88 30.92 -8.12
C GLU A 293 2.49 30.60 -7.56
N LEU A 294 2.38 30.46 -6.24
CA LEU A 294 1.13 30.17 -5.53
C LEU A 294 0.55 31.41 -4.83
N PHE A 295 1.32 32.10 -3.98
CA PHE A 295 0.86 33.25 -3.20
C PHE A 295 1.26 34.57 -3.88
N LYS A 296 0.28 35.32 -4.38
CA LYS A 296 0.46 36.66 -4.98
C LYS A 296 0.56 37.76 -3.92
N ARG A 297 -0.08 37.57 -2.77
CA ARG A 297 -0.07 38.45 -1.59
C ARG A 297 0.21 37.64 -0.33
N ARG A 298 0.68 38.29 0.73
CA ARG A 298 0.86 37.66 2.05
C ARG A 298 -0.28 38.03 2.99
N VAL A 299 -0.59 37.15 3.93
CA VAL A 299 -1.54 37.40 5.01
C VAL A 299 -0.78 38.02 6.19
N VAL A 300 -1.30 39.10 6.73
CA VAL A 300 -0.79 39.73 7.96
C VAL A 300 -1.89 39.74 9.00
N VAL A 301 -1.60 39.19 10.17
CA VAL A 301 -2.48 39.24 11.34
C VAL A 301 -1.86 40.21 12.33
N PRO A 302 -2.55 41.28 12.75
CA PRO A 302 -2.01 42.24 13.70
C PRO A 302 -1.90 41.62 15.11
N GLU A 303 -1.00 42.14 15.96
CA GLU A 303 -0.71 41.55 17.27
C GLU A 303 -1.92 41.61 18.22
N ASP A 304 -2.64 42.72 18.23
CA ASP A 304 -3.89 42.92 18.97
C ASP A 304 -5.04 42.03 18.44
N GLY A 305 -4.90 41.52 17.23
CA GLY A 305 -5.80 40.55 16.62
C GLY A 305 -5.57 39.11 17.06
N ARG A 306 -4.52 38.80 17.85
CA ARG A 306 -4.18 37.44 18.29
C ARG A 306 -4.56 37.25 19.75
N ARG A 307 -5.55 36.41 20.02
CA ARG A 307 -5.96 36.07 21.40
C ARG A 307 -5.76 34.58 21.66
N ILE A 308 -5.06 34.25 22.74
CA ILE A 308 -4.90 32.87 23.20
C ILE A 308 -6.20 32.40 23.86
N VAL A 309 -6.71 31.27 23.41
CA VAL A 309 -7.83 30.54 23.99
C VAL A 309 -7.28 29.23 24.57
N ARG A 310 -7.58 28.98 25.84
CA ARG A 310 -7.14 27.78 26.56
C ARG A 310 -8.29 26.79 26.61
N GLU A 311 -8.04 25.58 26.16
CA GLU A 311 -8.98 24.46 26.26
C GLU A 311 -8.57 23.53 27.41
N GLY A 312 -9.51 22.72 27.90
CA GLY A 312 -9.19 21.68 28.89
C GLY A 312 -8.14 20.69 28.35
N GLY A 313 -7.41 20.01 29.24
CA GLY A 313 -6.48 18.95 28.86
C GLY A 313 -5.11 19.42 28.36
N GLY A 314 -4.76 20.71 28.51
CA GLY A 314 -3.43 21.23 28.14
C GLY A 314 -3.31 21.67 26.68
N SER A 315 -4.42 21.85 25.96
CA SER A 315 -4.43 22.43 24.62
C SER A 315 -4.67 23.94 24.66
N SER A 316 -4.01 24.68 23.77
CA SER A 316 -4.19 26.13 23.61
C SER A 316 -4.10 26.51 22.14
N TRP A 317 -4.90 27.47 21.71
CA TRP A 317 -4.95 27.93 20.33
C TRP A 317 -5.14 29.44 20.20
N LEU A 318 -4.92 29.97 18.99
CA LEU A 318 -5.04 31.39 18.67
C LEU A 318 -6.33 31.69 17.92
N ALA A 319 -7.19 32.51 18.53
CA ALA A 319 -8.25 33.21 17.82
C ALA A 319 -7.64 34.39 17.05
N LEU A 320 -7.81 34.40 15.72
CA LEU A 320 -7.20 35.37 14.82
C LEU A 320 -8.24 36.38 14.30
N ARG A 321 -8.00 37.67 14.53
CA ARG A 321 -8.87 38.78 14.10
C ARG A 321 -8.07 39.84 13.34
N GLY A 322 -8.78 40.58 12.48
CA GLY A 322 -8.19 41.70 11.74
C GLY A 322 -7.14 41.30 10.71
N ALA A 323 -7.14 40.04 10.25
CA ALA A 323 -6.22 39.58 9.21
C ALA A 323 -6.45 40.33 7.89
N GLN A 324 -5.37 40.74 7.23
CA GLN A 324 -5.39 41.52 5.99
C GLN A 324 -4.37 40.99 4.97
N LEU A 325 -4.53 41.38 3.71
CA LEU A 325 -3.59 41.05 2.64
C LEU A 325 -2.65 42.20 2.35
N GLU A 326 -1.37 41.88 2.25
CA GLU A 326 -0.32 42.82 1.85
C GLU A 326 0.38 42.37 0.56
N ASN A 327 0.83 43.35 -0.22
CA ASN A 327 1.64 43.09 -1.40
C ASN A 327 3.04 42.62 -1.00
N LYS A 328 3.59 41.69 -1.78
CA LYS A 328 4.94 41.17 -1.58
C LYS A 328 6.01 42.14 -2.09
N PRO A 329 7.16 42.27 -1.40
CA PRO A 329 8.30 43.04 -1.89
C PRO A 329 8.84 42.48 -3.21
N SER A 330 9.39 43.33 -4.07
CA SER A 330 9.74 43.01 -5.47
C SER A 330 11.00 42.16 -5.67
N GLU A 331 11.82 41.91 -4.64
CA GLU A 331 13.22 41.48 -4.83
C GLU A 331 13.63 40.06 -4.36
N ASP A 332 12.74 39.21 -3.81
CA ASP A 332 13.17 37.92 -3.21
C ASP A 332 12.62 36.65 -3.88
N ASP A 333 12.75 36.53 -5.21
CA ASP A 333 12.52 35.27 -5.95
C ASP A 333 13.85 34.53 -6.24
N ALA A 334 14.76 34.49 -5.26
CA ALA A 334 15.93 33.62 -5.35
C ALA A 334 15.47 32.15 -5.31
N ASN A 335 15.53 31.47 -6.46
CA ASN A 335 15.48 30.03 -6.73
C ASN A 335 14.86 29.14 -5.61
N ARG A 336 13.59 29.38 -5.26
CA ARG A 336 12.83 28.57 -4.30
C ARG A 336 12.38 27.30 -5.01
N ALA A 337 12.99 26.17 -4.69
CA ALA A 337 12.69 24.90 -5.33
C ALA A 337 11.96 23.97 -4.36
N VAL A 338 10.84 23.40 -4.82
CA VAL A 338 10.21 22.24 -4.19
C VAL A 338 11.21 21.09 -4.27
N GLN A 339 11.56 20.51 -3.12
CA GLN A 339 12.45 19.37 -3.06
C GLN A 339 11.65 18.10 -3.28
N GLU A 340 12.21 17.16 -4.04
CA GLU A 340 11.64 15.82 -4.17
C GLU A 340 12.53 14.81 -3.44
N PRO A 341 11.95 13.75 -2.86
CA PRO A 341 12.74 12.64 -2.34
C PRO A 341 13.44 11.93 -3.50
N LEU A 342 14.56 11.27 -3.18
CA LEU A 342 15.23 10.40 -4.15
C LEU A 342 14.32 9.22 -4.53
N LEU A 343 14.43 8.75 -5.77
CA LEU A 343 13.60 7.64 -6.25
C LEU A 343 13.95 6.32 -5.56
N MET A 344 15.25 6.08 -5.36
CA MET A 344 15.78 4.82 -4.84
C MET A 344 16.17 4.96 -3.38
N ASP A 345 15.73 4.00 -2.57
CA ASP A 345 16.25 3.80 -1.22
C ASP A 345 17.73 3.38 -1.32
N ALA A 346 18.54 3.72 -0.32
CA ALA A 346 19.99 3.53 -0.38
C ALA A 346 20.40 2.09 -0.77
N LYS A 347 19.75 1.08 -0.19
CA LYS A 347 19.96 -0.34 -0.53
C LYS A 347 19.70 -0.64 -2.01
N PHE A 348 18.60 -0.13 -2.56
CA PHE A 348 18.22 -0.37 -3.95
C PHE A 348 19.02 0.49 -4.93
N GLN A 349 19.50 1.66 -4.50
CA GLN A 349 20.45 2.46 -5.28
C GLN A 349 21.78 1.73 -5.45
N ARG A 350 22.36 1.19 -4.37
CA ARG A 350 23.58 0.34 -4.44
C ARG A 350 23.35 -0.88 -5.31
N MET A 351 22.20 -1.56 -5.13
CA MET A 351 21.82 -2.70 -5.96
C MET A 351 21.76 -2.31 -7.45
N LEU A 352 21.18 -1.16 -7.78
CA LEU A 352 21.09 -0.68 -9.16
C LEU A 352 22.48 -0.47 -9.77
N GLU A 353 23.42 0.10 -9.02
CA GLU A 353 24.81 0.29 -9.42
C GLU A 353 25.51 -1.05 -9.65
N ASP A 354 25.29 -2.04 -8.79
CA ASP A 354 25.85 -3.38 -8.89
C ASP A 354 25.32 -4.16 -10.10
N VAL A 355 24.01 -4.08 -10.39
CA VAL A 355 23.43 -4.78 -11.55
C VAL A 355 23.73 -4.09 -12.87
N THR A 356 24.06 -2.80 -12.84
CA THR A 356 24.41 -2.01 -14.03
C THR A 356 25.89 -2.12 -14.38
N SER A 357 26.75 -2.34 -13.39
CA SER A 357 28.18 -2.48 -13.60
C SER A 357 28.53 -3.69 -14.47
N PRO A 358 29.43 -3.57 -15.47
CA PRO A 358 29.87 -4.69 -16.27
C PRO A 358 30.52 -5.72 -15.35
N THR A 359 29.96 -6.93 -15.35
CA THR A 359 30.30 -7.97 -14.40
C THR A 359 31.78 -8.34 -14.57
N GLN A 360 32.64 -8.06 -13.58
CA GLN A 360 33.71 -9.00 -13.31
C GLN A 360 33.00 -10.28 -12.89
N GLU A 361 33.30 -11.40 -13.52
CA GLU A 361 32.88 -12.74 -13.07
C GLU A 361 33.49 -13.03 -11.69
N GLN A 362 33.03 -12.34 -10.66
CA GLN A 362 33.10 -12.84 -9.31
C GLN A 362 31.93 -13.80 -9.20
N GLY A 363 32.23 -15.07 -9.44
CA GLY A 363 31.32 -16.16 -9.13
C GLY A 363 30.88 -16.00 -7.68
N THR A 364 29.68 -15.46 -7.48
CA THR A 364 29.01 -15.52 -6.20
C THR A 364 28.67 -16.99 -6.01
N THR A 365 29.56 -17.71 -5.34
CA THR A 365 29.35 -19.07 -4.86
C THR A 365 28.26 -19.02 -3.79
N MET A 366 27.01 -18.88 -4.20
CA MET A 366 25.85 -19.00 -3.33
C MET A 366 25.16 -20.33 -3.61
N ALA A 367 25.75 -21.40 -3.09
CA ALA A 367 25.09 -22.59 -2.56
C ALA A 367 26.18 -23.47 -1.95
N SER A 368 26.14 -23.67 -0.64
CA SER A 368 26.64 -24.93 -0.12
C SER A 368 25.61 -25.98 -0.58
N ASP A 369 26.09 -27.03 -1.25
CA ASP A 369 25.32 -28.25 -1.54
C ASP A 369 25.11 -29.07 -0.25
N LEU A 370 24.84 -28.42 0.89
CA LEU A 370 24.40 -29.14 2.08
C LEU A 370 22.91 -29.47 1.91
N ALA A 371 22.67 -30.63 1.31
CA ALA A 371 21.44 -31.38 1.52
C ALA A 371 21.21 -31.51 3.04
N GLY A 372 20.31 -30.71 3.58
CA GLY A 372 20.07 -30.61 5.01
C GLY A 372 18.75 -31.24 5.38
N ARG A 373 18.73 -32.11 6.38
CA ARG A 373 17.49 -32.39 7.11
C ARG A 373 17.11 -31.15 7.92
N SER A 374 15.82 -30.89 8.07
CA SER A 374 15.35 -29.84 8.98
C SER A 374 15.75 -30.16 10.41
N THR A 375 16.38 -29.19 11.07
CA THR A 375 16.70 -29.26 12.50
C THR A 375 15.47 -29.04 13.38
N LEU A 376 14.52 -28.21 12.92
CA LEU A 376 13.25 -27.95 13.62
C LEU A 376 12.35 -29.19 13.65
N LEU A 377 12.38 -30.03 12.60
CA LEU A 377 11.55 -31.22 12.48
C LEU A 377 12.25 -32.51 12.95
N ALA A 378 13.57 -32.50 13.19
CA ALA A 378 14.37 -33.70 13.49
C ALA A 378 13.96 -34.49 14.75
N ARG A 379 13.18 -33.88 15.65
CA ARG A 379 12.77 -34.49 16.94
C ARG A 379 11.28 -34.77 17.05
N LEU A 380 10.53 -34.67 15.96
CA LEU A 380 9.10 -34.85 16.00
C LEU A 380 8.70 -36.32 16.14
N GLY A 381 7.70 -36.54 17.00
CA GLY A 381 6.98 -37.81 17.07
C GLY A 381 6.01 -37.97 15.91
N PRO A 382 5.02 -38.87 16.03
CA PRO A 382 3.98 -39.01 15.02
C PRO A 382 3.26 -37.67 14.76
N ILE A 383 3.15 -37.29 13.49
CA ILE A 383 2.54 -36.04 13.04
C ILE A 383 1.24 -36.30 12.29
N ARG A 384 0.34 -35.31 12.29
CA ARG A 384 -0.89 -35.31 11.50
C ARG A 384 -1.00 -34.02 10.70
N LYS A 385 -1.53 -34.12 9.48
CA LYS A 385 -1.93 -32.97 8.68
C LYS A 385 -3.11 -32.24 9.31
N HIS A 386 -3.02 -30.92 9.39
CA HIS A 386 -4.11 -30.05 9.81
C HIS A 386 -4.67 -29.29 8.60
N ASP A 387 -5.96 -28.97 8.64
CA ASP A 387 -6.56 -28.06 7.65
C ASP A 387 -6.02 -26.64 7.81
N CYS A 388 -5.57 -26.04 6.71
CA CYS A 388 -5.05 -24.67 6.70
C CYS A 388 -6.17 -23.61 6.57
N GLY A 389 -7.42 -24.02 6.32
CA GLY A 389 -8.57 -23.12 6.28
C GLY A 389 -8.59 -22.18 5.08
N LEU A 390 -7.94 -22.55 3.98
CA LEU A 390 -7.95 -21.79 2.73
C LEU A 390 -8.53 -22.62 1.60
N LEU A 391 -9.43 -22.01 0.83
CA LEU A 391 -10.03 -22.59 -0.36
C LEU A 391 -9.50 -21.86 -1.59
N GLN A 392 -9.25 -22.65 -2.64
CA GLN A 392 -8.84 -22.13 -3.94
C GLN A 392 -9.82 -22.55 -5.01
N ARG A 393 -10.04 -21.66 -5.96
CA ARG A 393 -10.88 -21.93 -7.13
C ARG A 393 -10.34 -21.26 -8.37
N ALA A 394 -10.53 -21.96 -9.48
CA ALA A 394 -10.17 -21.54 -10.81
C ALA A 394 -11.42 -21.40 -11.67
N PHE A 395 -11.52 -20.29 -12.39
CA PHE A 395 -12.62 -19.95 -13.28
C PHE A 395 -12.04 -19.69 -14.66
N LEU A 396 -12.32 -20.58 -15.60
CA LEU A 396 -11.92 -20.44 -16.99
C LEU A 396 -13.14 -20.01 -17.81
N ALA A 397 -13.00 -19.00 -18.67
CA ALA A 397 -14.09 -18.58 -19.54
C ALA A 397 -14.61 -19.74 -20.41
N ASP A 398 -15.92 -19.77 -20.64
CA ASP A 398 -16.56 -20.82 -21.45
C ASP A 398 -16.31 -20.55 -22.94
N ALA A 399 -16.06 -21.61 -23.70
CA ALA A 399 -15.82 -21.49 -25.13
C ALA A 399 -17.10 -21.01 -25.84
N GLY A 400 -17.08 -19.77 -26.34
CA GLY A 400 -18.20 -19.19 -27.10
C GLY A 400 -19.36 -18.65 -26.26
N ALA A 401 -19.16 -18.38 -24.97
CA ALA A 401 -20.18 -17.73 -24.15
C ALA A 401 -20.05 -16.20 -24.20
N ALA A 402 -21.20 -15.53 -24.37
CA ALA A 402 -21.38 -14.12 -24.72
C ALA A 402 -21.08 -13.77 -26.19
N ASP A 403 -21.38 -12.53 -26.61
CA ASP A 403 -21.26 -11.93 -27.96
C ASP A 403 -19.85 -12.01 -28.61
N GLY A 404 -18.96 -12.85 -28.11
CA GLY A 404 -17.55 -12.95 -28.48
C GLY A 404 -16.68 -11.88 -27.82
N SER A 405 -17.23 -11.06 -26.92
CA SER A 405 -16.47 -10.00 -26.25
C SER A 405 -15.86 -10.44 -24.92
N ILE A 406 -14.70 -9.87 -24.61
CA ILE A 406 -14.04 -10.04 -23.31
C ILE A 406 -14.90 -9.56 -22.14
N GLN A 407 -15.72 -8.52 -22.31
CA GLN A 407 -16.65 -8.05 -21.28
C GLN A 407 -17.70 -9.12 -20.95
N GLY A 408 -18.23 -9.77 -21.98
CA GLY A 408 -19.17 -10.88 -21.84
C GLY A 408 -18.55 -12.07 -21.11
N GLU A 409 -17.37 -12.51 -21.52
CA GLU A 409 -16.63 -13.58 -20.83
C GLU A 409 -16.33 -13.20 -19.36
N THR A 410 -15.87 -11.98 -19.12
CA THR A 410 -15.54 -11.50 -17.77
C THR A 410 -16.77 -11.46 -16.89
N LYS A 411 -17.93 -11.02 -17.41
CA LYS A 411 -19.19 -11.02 -16.68
C LYS A 411 -19.58 -12.43 -16.23
N LEU A 412 -19.48 -13.42 -17.12
CA LEU A 412 -19.78 -14.82 -16.79
C LEU A 412 -18.83 -15.39 -15.74
N VAL A 413 -17.53 -15.08 -15.83
CA VAL A 413 -16.56 -15.45 -14.80
C VAL A 413 -16.92 -14.81 -13.47
N VAL A 414 -17.23 -13.51 -13.45
CA VAL A 414 -17.63 -12.77 -12.25
C VAL A 414 -18.91 -13.32 -11.63
N ASP A 415 -19.91 -13.69 -12.44
CA ASP A 415 -21.16 -14.28 -11.95
C ASP A 415 -20.92 -15.65 -11.29
N ARG A 416 -20.07 -16.50 -11.89
CA ARG A 416 -19.64 -17.77 -11.28
C ARG A 416 -18.84 -17.57 -9.98
N VAL A 417 -18.02 -16.52 -9.91
CA VAL A 417 -17.33 -16.15 -8.66
C VAL A 417 -18.35 -15.81 -7.57
N ARG A 418 -19.40 -15.03 -7.88
CA ARG A 418 -20.47 -14.73 -6.92
C ARG A 418 -21.21 -15.98 -6.47
N GLU A 419 -21.54 -16.88 -7.38
CA GLU A 419 -22.18 -18.17 -7.08
C GLU A 419 -21.32 -19.02 -6.14
N PHE A 420 -20.01 -19.14 -6.42
CA PHE A 420 -19.08 -19.85 -5.56
C PHE A 420 -18.99 -19.23 -4.16
N LEU A 421 -18.81 -17.91 -4.06
CA LEU A 421 -18.73 -17.24 -2.76
C LEU A 421 -20.02 -17.45 -1.96
N ALA A 422 -21.19 -17.31 -2.60
CA ALA A 422 -22.48 -17.57 -1.97
C ALA A 422 -22.60 -19.03 -1.50
N SER A 423 -22.13 -20.00 -2.29
CA SER A 423 -22.14 -21.42 -1.92
C SER A 423 -21.26 -21.71 -0.69
N GLN A 424 -20.22 -20.91 -0.47
CA GLN A 424 -19.35 -21.00 0.71
C GLN A 424 -19.79 -20.09 1.86
N SER A 425 -20.92 -19.38 1.74
CA SER A 425 -21.35 -18.35 2.71
C SER A 425 -20.32 -17.23 2.91
N LEU A 426 -19.62 -16.83 1.84
CA LEU A 426 -18.61 -15.77 1.82
C LEU A 426 -19.09 -14.55 1.01
N ASP A 427 -18.51 -13.39 1.31
CA ASP A 427 -18.62 -12.15 0.52
C ASP A 427 -17.33 -11.88 -0.27
N SER A 428 -17.44 -11.08 -1.33
CA SER A 428 -16.33 -10.61 -2.16
C SER A 428 -15.19 -9.94 -1.38
N SER A 429 -15.51 -9.27 -0.26
CA SER A 429 -14.51 -8.64 0.60
C SER A 429 -13.63 -9.63 1.37
N GLN A 430 -13.98 -10.92 1.36
CA GLN A 430 -13.19 -11.99 1.99
C GLN A 430 -12.18 -12.62 1.02
N ILE A 431 -12.20 -12.25 -0.27
CA ILE A 431 -11.18 -12.73 -1.20
C ILE A 431 -9.80 -12.20 -0.75
N THR A 432 -8.83 -13.09 -0.65
CA THR A 432 -7.47 -12.79 -0.21
C THR A 432 -6.62 -12.36 -1.40
N ASN A 433 -6.50 -13.21 -2.41
CA ASN A 433 -5.67 -12.97 -3.59
C ASN A 433 -6.38 -13.46 -4.86
N THR A 434 -6.06 -12.80 -5.98
CA THR A 434 -6.52 -13.16 -7.31
C THR A 434 -5.38 -13.16 -8.34
N ILE A 435 -5.39 -14.13 -9.25
CA ILE A 435 -4.52 -14.13 -10.43
C ILE A 435 -5.44 -14.11 -11.66
N ILE A 436 -5.32 -13.06 -12.47
CA ILE A 436 -6.06 -12.91 -13.72
C ILE A 436 -5.10 -13.14 -14.88
N ILE A 437 -5.40 -14.12 -15.72
CA ILE A 437 -4.65 -14.38 -16.94
C ILE A 437 -5.51 -13.97 -18.13
N LEU A 438 -4.99 -13.07 -18.94
CA LEU A 438 -5.63 -12.58 -20.15
C LEU A 438 -5.00 -13.20 -21.40
N ARG A 439 -5.78 -13.28 -22.48
CA ARG A 439 -5.25 -13.56 -23.81
C ARG A 439 -4.56 -12.32 -24.40
N ASN A 440 -5.08 -11.13 -24.12
CA ASN A 440 -4.54 -9.88 -24.62
C ASN A 440 -4.57 -8.82 -23.52
N MET A 441 -3.41 -8.23 -23.21
CA MET A 441 -3.31 -7.18 -22.19
C MET A 441 -4.04 -5.89 -22.57
N ALA A 442 -4.32 -5.67 -23.86
CA ALA A 442 -5.13 -4.52 -24.31
C ALA A 442 -6.57 -4.54 -23.76
N ASP A 443 -7.07 -5.71 -23.34
CA ASP A 443 -8.41 -5.84 -22.76
C ASP A 443 -8.46 -5.54 -21.26
N PHE A 444 -7.30 -5.32 -20.62
CA PHE A 444 -7.19 -5.02 -19.19
C PHE A 444 -8.16 -3.94 -18.68
N PRO A 445 -8.35 -2.77 -19.36
CA PRO A 445 -9.30 -1.76 -18.88
C PRO A 445 -10.75 -2.25 -18.91
N LYS A 446 -11.13 -3.05 -19.90
CA LYS A 446 -12.49 -3.61 -20.03
C LYS A 446 -12.77 -4.63 -18.93
N VAL A 447 -11.79 -5.52 -18.68
CA VAL A 447 -11.85 -6.51 -17.61
C VAL A 447 -11.96 -5.82 -16.25
N ASN A 448 -11.15 -4.78 -15.99
CA ASN A 448 -11.23 -4.01 -14.75
C ASN A 448 -12.63 -3.41 -14.52
N GLY A 449 -13.29 -2.93 -15.59
CA GLY A 449 -14.64 -2.39 -15.50
C GLY A 449 -15.68 -3.40 -15.02
N GLU A 450 -15.58 -4.66 -15.44
CA GLU A 450 -16.50 -5.73 -15.01
C GLU A 450 -16.08 -6.37 -13.68
N TYR A 451 -14.79 -6.70 -13.52
CA TYR A 451 -14.22 -7.28 -12.30
C TYR A 451 -14.37 -6.36 -11.09
N GLY A 452 -14.22 -5.03 -11.28
CA GLY A 452 -14.41 -4.04 -10.22
C GLY A 452 -15.82 -4.05 -9.61
N LYS A 453 -16.83 -4.50 -10.35
CA LYS A 453 -18.23 -4.61 -9.86
C LYS A 453 -18.41 -5.71 -8.81
N LEU A 454 -17.39 -6.54 -8.55
CA LEU A 454 -17.38 -7.45 -7.41
C LEU A 454 -17.22 -6.70 -6.09
N PHE A 455 -16.49 -5.58 -6.07
CA PHE A 455 -16.04 -4.97 -4.83
C PHE A 455 -16.78 -3.66 -4.56
N VAL A 456 -17.67 -3.70 -3.59
CA VAL A 456 -18.41 -2.53 -3.07
C VAL A 456 -17.85 -2.01 -1.75
N LYS A 457 -16.95 -2.78 -1.13
CA LYS A 457 -16.26 -2.49 0.13
C LYS A 457 -14.79 -2.15 -0.11
N PRO A 458 -14.13 -1.41 0.80
CA PRO A 458 -12.70 -1.15 0.70
C PRO A 458 -11.87 -2.44 0.76
N ASN A 459 -10.59 -2.32 0.42
CA ASN A 459 -9.63 -3.42 0.38
C ASN A 459 -10.09 -4.61 -0.51
N PRO A 460 -10.23 -4.43 -1.84
CA PRO A 460 -10.33 -5.56 -2.77
C PRO A 460 -9.12 -6.50 -2.61
N PRO A 461 -9.15 -7.75 -3.09
CA PRO A 461 -8.04 -8.69 -2.92
C PRO A 461 -6.72 -8.15 -3.49
N SER A 462 -5.60 -8.72 -3.06
CA SER A 462 -4.35 -8.58 -3.80
C SER A 462 -4.51 -9.21 -5.19
N ARG A 463 -3.76 -8.71 -6.17
CA ARG A 463 -3.95 -9.16 -7.55
C ARG A 463 -2.69 -9.16 -8.39
N ILE A 464 -2.59 -10.17 -9.22
CA ILE A 464 -1.66 -10.27 -10.33
C ILE A 464 -2.48 -10.30 -11.62
N THR A 465 -2.05 -9.58 -12.65
CA THR A 465 -2.71 -9.63 -13.97
C THR A 465 -1.69 -9.69 -15.09
N ILE A 466 -1.62 -10.84 -15.75
CA ILE A 466 -0.65 -11.14 -16.80
C ILE A 466 -1.36 -11.54 -18.09
N SER A 467 -0.68 -11.39 -19.23
CA SER A 467 -1.17 -11.93 -20.50
C SER A 467 -0.34 -13.14 -20.90
N CYS A 468 -0.98 -14.26 -21.17
CA CYS A 468 -0.33 -15.47 -21.67
C CYS A 468 -0.61 -15.73 -23.16
N GLY A 469 -1.31 -14.80 -23.84
CA GLY A 469 -1.43 -14.86 -25.29
C GLY A 469 -2.13 -16.12 -25.80
N SER A 470 -1.50 -16.74 -26.79
CA SER A 470 -1.97 -18.00 -27.40
C SER A 470 -1.90 -19.21 -26.47
N LEU A 471 -1.22 -19.11 -25.33
CA LEU A 471 -1.11 -20.20 -24.36
C LEU A 471 -2.42 -20.48 -23.63
N LEU A 472 -3.38 -19.55 -23.62
CA LEU A 472 -4.74 -19.85 -23.17
C LEU A 472 -5.49 -20.70 -24.23
N PRO A 473 -6.40 -21.60 -23.83
CA PRO A 473 -7.13 -22.46 -24.78
C PRO A 473 -7.94 -21.65 -25.78
N GLU A 474 -8.00 -22.07 -27.04
CA GLU A 474 -8.78 -21.40 -28.09
C GLU A 474 -10.23 -21.13 -27.65
N GLY A 475 -10.76 -19.97 -28.10
CA GLY A 475 -12.12 -19.53 -27.77
C GLY A 475 -12.31 -19.01 -26.35
N ARG A 476 -11.23 -18.83 -25.57
CA ARG A 476 -11.26 -18.32 -24.20
C ARG A 476 -10.25 -17.20 -24.02
N SER A 477 -10.67 -16.09 -23.43
CA SER A 477 -9.88 -14.84 -23.36
C SER A 477 -9.45 -14.48 -21.94
N ILE A 478 -10.05 -15.12 -20.93
CA ILE A 478 -9.74 -14.89 -19.51
C ILE A 478 -9.76 -16.18 -18.69
N ALA A 479 -8.81 -16.29 -17.77
CA ALA A 479 -8.83 -17.22 -16.63
C ALA A 479 -8.63 -16.42 -15.33
N LEU A 480 -9.35 -16.79 -14.28
CA LEU A 480 -9.29 -16.14 -12.97
C LEU A 480 -9.11 -17.20 -11.89
N TYR A 481 -8.08 -17.04 -11.08
CA TYR A 481 -7.82 -17.87 -9.90
C TYR A 481 -8.04 -17.04 -8.64
N LEU A 482 -8.71 -17.61 -7.65
CA LEU A 482 -8.96 -16.94 -6.36
C LEU A 482 -8.57 -17.82 -5.19
N THR A 483 -8.10 -17.16 -4.13
CA THR A 483 -7.88 -17.73 -2.80
C THR A 483 -8.79 -17.02 -1.81
N VAL A 484 -9.57 -17.78 -1.04
CA VAL A 484 -10.47 -17.29 0.01
C VAL A 484 -10.23 -18.10 1.30
N PRO A 485 -10.46 -17.51 2.49
CA PRO A 485 -10.52 -18.28 3.72
C PRO A 485 -11.81 -19.11 3.80
N ASP A 486 -11.77 -20.19 4.57
CA ASP A 486 -12.97 -20.90 5.01
C ASP A 486 -13.86 -19.96 5.83
N ALA A 487 -15.18 -19.99 5.60
CA ALA A 487 -16.12 -19.09 6.27
C ALA A 487 -16.14 -19.22 7.80
N ARG A 488 -15.66 -20.35 8.34
CA ARG A 488 -15.56 -20.60 9.78
C ARG A 488 -14.32 -19.98 10.42
N VAL A 489 -13.31 -19.61 9.62
CA VAL A 489 -12.12 -18.93 10.12
C VAL A 489 -12.51 -17.53 10.60
N GLY A 490 -12.09 -17.18 11.82
CA GLY A 490 -12.37 -15.89 12.45
C GLY A 490 -11.97 -14.69 11.58
N ARG A 491 -12.64 -13.55 11.79
CA ARG A 491 -12.33 -12.30 11.09
C ARG A 491 -10.95 -11.78 11.52
N GLY A 492 -10.09 -11.48 10.54
CA GLY A 492 -8.75 -10.97 10.81
C GLY A 492 -8.00 -10.55 9.55
N ARG A 493 -8.74 -10.14 8.51
CA ARG A 493 -8.21 -9.71 7.22
C ARG A 493 -7.93 -8.21 7.27
N ASP A 494 -6.71 -7.84 6.93
CA ASP A 494 -6.29 -6.45 6.78
C ASP A 494 -5.74 -6.21 5.37
N GLY A 495 -5.72 -4.97 4.90
CA GLY A 495 -5.26 -4.63 3.54
C GLY A 495 -4.45 -3.35 3.47
N LEU A 496 -3.41 -3.35 2.64
CA LEU A 496 -2.76 -2.12 2.20
C LEU A 496 -3.33 -1.73 0.84
N HIS A 497 -4.11 -0.66 0.81
CA HIS A 497 -4.76 -0.15 -0.39
C HIS A 497 -4.30 1.30 -0.63
N VAL A 498 -3.57 1.52 -1.72
CA VAL A 498 -2.99 2.82 -2.10
C VAL A 498 -3.57 3.21 -3.45
N GLN A 499 -4.29 4.34 -3.48
CA GLN A 499 -5.02 4.80 -4.67
C GLN A 499 -4.59 6.20 -5.12
N SER A 500 -3.96 6.96 -4.24
CA SER A 500 -3.39 8.27 -4.49
C SER A 500 -2.01 8.21 -5.12
N ARG A 501 -1.69 9.18 -5.97
CA ARG A 501 -0.30 9.41 -6.43
C ARG A 501 0.50 10.02 -5.27
N SER A 502 1.61 9.40 -4.92
CA SER A 502 2.60 9.88 -3.94
C SER A 502 4.02 9.52 -4.39
N TYR A 503 5.03 9.84 -3.57
CA TYR A 503 6.40 9.41 -3.84
C TYR A 503 6.73 8.00 -3.31
N TRP A 504 5.85 7.40 -2.49
CA TRP A 504 6.16 6.17 -1.75
C TRP A 504 5.92 4.88 -2.52
N ALA A 505 4.71 4.66 -3.03
CA ALA A 505 4.41 3.49 -3.85
C ALA A 505 3.46 3.86 -4.99
N PRO A 506 3.50 3.13 -6.12
CA PRO A 506 2.56 3.33 -7.19
C PRO A 506 1.12 3.12 -6.72
N ALA A 507 0.23 4.03 -7.12
CA ALA A 507 -1.20 3.85 -6.97
C ALA A 507 -1.66 2.59 -7.72
N ASN A 508 -2.72 1.94 -7.26
CA ASN A 508 -3.29 0.84 -8.00
C ASN A 508 -3.83 1.30 -9.37
N ILE A 509 -3.65 0.47 -10.40
CA ILE A 509 -4.14 0.74 -11.76
C ILE A 509 -5.43 -0.03 -12.09
N GLY A 510 -6.11 -0.51 -11.06
CA GLY A 510 -7.33 -1.31 -11.14
C GLY A 510 -7.86 -1.68 -9.76
N PRO A 511 -8.96 -2.44 -9.68
CA PRO A 511 -9.61 -2.79 -8.42
C PRO A 511 -8.86 -3.91 -7.68
N TYR A 512 -7.77 -3.55 -6.99
CA TYR A 512 -6.98 -4.43 -6.14
C TYR A 512 -6.26 -3.66 -5.02
N SER A 513 -5.90 -4.36 -3.96
CA SER A 513 -5.03 -3.85 -2.89
C SER A 513 -3.58 -4.24 -3.15
N GLN A 514 -2.64 -3.41 -2.75
CA GLN A 514 -1.20 -3.70 -2.86
C GLN A 514 -0.83 -4.96 -2.09
N ALA A 515 -1.50 -5.23 -0.97
CA ALA A 515 -1.38 -6.49 -0.26
C ALA A 515 -2.57 -6.75 0.66
N ILE A 516 -2.82 -8.03 0.95
CA ILE A 516 -3.81 -8.51 1.93
C ILE A 516 -3.12 -9.38 2.97
N ASP A 517 -3.36 -9.07 4.24
CA ASP A 517 -2.82 -9.74 5.41
C ASP A 517 -3.91 -10.56 6.10
N ILE A 518 -3.68 -11.86 6.29
CA ILE A 518 -4.59 -12.78 6.98
C ILE A 518 -3.86 -13.63 8.02
N PRO A 519 -4.53 -14.09 9.10
CA PRO A 519 -3.94 -15.08 9.99
C PRO A 519 -3.66 -16.39 9.24
N VAL A 520 -2.55 -17.05 9.59
CA VAL A 520 -2.36 -18.46 9.23
C VAL A 520 -3.15 -19.29 10.22
N THR A 521 -3.94 -20.24 9.72
CA THR A 521 -4.80 -21.08 10.54
C THR A 521 -4.44 -22.55 10.48
N SER A 522 -4.80 -23.26 11.55
CA SER A 522 -4.70 -24.70 11.71
C SER A 522 -5.97 -25.19 12.39
N GLU A 523 -6.72 -26.09 11.74
CA GLU A 523 -8.02 -26.57 12.25
C GLU A 523 -8.96 -25.40 12.64
N LEU A 524 -8.97 -24.35 11.81
CA LEU A 524 -9.75 -23.12 11.96
C LEU A 524 -9.30 -22.16 13.09
N GLU A 525 -8.23 -22.49 13.82
CA GLU A 525 -7.64 -21.63 14.86
C GLU A 525 -6.38 -20.92 14.36
N SER A 526 -6.11 -19.72 14.86
CA SER A 526 -4.91 -18.95 14.50
C SER A 526 -3.64 -19.62 15.06
N THR A 527 -2.60 -19.72 14.24
CA THR A 527 -1.29 -20.24 14.67
C THR A 527 -0.40 -19.17 15.33
N GLY A 528 -0.86 -17.92 15.38
CA GLY A 528 -0.07 -16.76 15.83
C GLY A 528 0.75 -16.09 14.73
N ILE A 529 1.03 -16.80 13.63
CA ILE A 529 1.70 -16.25 12.44
C ILE A 529 0.65 -15.62 11.51
N ARG A 530 1.06 -14.60 10.75
CA ARG A 530 0.25 -14.01 9.69
C ARG A 530 0.91 -14.15 8.32
N ALA A 531 0.07 -14.30 7.29
CA ALA A 531 0.46 -14.42 5.89
C ALA A 531 -0.03 -13.20 5.10
N VAL A 532 0.89 -12.56 4.40
CA VAL A 532 0.68 -11.39 3.56
C VAL A 532 0.81 -11.78 2.09
N TYR A 533 -0.22 -11.49 1.31
CA TYR A 533 -0.25 -11.72 -0.13
C TYR A 533 -0.11 -10.38 -0.84
N ALA A 534 1.01 -10.17 -1.53
CA ALA A 534 1.26 -8.95 -2.28
C ALA A 534 0.70 -9.04 -3.70
N ALA A 535 0.20 -7.93 -4.22
CA ALA A 535 -0.11 -7.76 -5.63
C ALA A 535 1.18 -7.73 -6.46
N GLY A 536 1.03 -7.94 -7.76
CA GLY A 536 2.15 -7.82 -8.69
C GLY A 536 2.70 -6.39 -8.75
N GLN A 537 4.03 -6.25 -8.74
CA GLN A 537 4.71 -4.97 -8.72
C GLN A 537 5.37 -4.70 -10.07
N ILE A 538 4.87 -3.68 -10.78
CA ILE A 538 5.45 -3.15 -12.02
C ILE A 538 6.25 -1.87 -11.74
N PRO A 539 7.24 -1.51 -12.57
CA PRO A 539 8.20 -0.45 -12.26
C PRO A 539 7.67 0.95 -12.57
N LEU A 540 6.48 1.31 -12.08
CA LEU A 540 5.98 2.67 -12.25
C LEU A 540 6.75 3.64 -11.35
N LEU A 541 7.03 4.84 -11.86
CA LEU A 541 7.44 5.98 -11.05
C LEU A 541 6.23 6.42 -10.21
N PRO A 542 6.26 6.31 -8.88
CA PRO A 542 5.07 6.53 -8.03
C PRO A 542 4.37 7.88 -8.26
N ALA A 543 5.16 8.96 -8.36
CA ALA A 543 4.65 10.32 -8.46
C ALA A 543 3.91 10.62 -9.78
N SER A 544 4.34 10.01 -10.88
CA SER A 544 3.81 10.26 -12.22
C SER A 544 2.93 9.13 -12.77
N MET A 545 3.03 7.93 -12.20
CA MET A 545 2.40 6.70 -12.71
C MET A 545 2.83 6.33 -14.14
N SER A 546 4.03 6.77 -14.56
CA SER A 546 4.66 6.42 -15.83
C SER A 546 5.75 5.37 -15.65
N LEU A 547 6.08 4.64 -16.71
CA LEU A 547 7.29 3.81 -16.72
C LEU A 547 8.55 4.69 -16.84
N PRO A 548 9.73 4.19 -16.42
CA PRO A 548 10.99 4.85 -16.66
C PRO A 548 11.22 5.08 -18.16
N SER A 549 11.85 6.19 -18.50
CA SER A 549 12.20 6.48 -19.89
C SER A 549 13.13 5.39 -20.45
N PRO A 550 12.97 4.97 -21.71
CA PRO A 550 13.89 4.03 -22.34
C PRO A 550 15.32 4.55 -22.34
N SER A 551 16.25 3.68 -21.96
CA SER A 551 17.70 3.89 -21.90
C SER A 551 18.40 2.53 -21.93
N ASP A 552 19.73 2.51 -22.10
CA ASP A 552 20.52 1.28 -22.10
C ASP A 552 20.45 0.51 -20.75
N THR A 553 20.12 1.22 -19.67
CA THR A 553 19.97 0.68 -18.31
C THR A 553 18.51 0.52 -17.89
N SER A 554 17.56 0.71 -18.81
CA SER A 554 16.13 0.74 -18.50
C SER A 554 15.63 -0.57 -17.89
N LEU A 555 16.12 -1.72 -18.38
CA LEU A 555 15.73 -3.02 -17.83
C LEU A 555 16.22 -3.18 -16.37
N GLN A 556 17.48 -2.84 -16.09
CA GLN A 556 18.06 -2.89 -14.75
C GLN A 556 17.29 -1.99 -13.79
N LEU A 557 17.01 -0.76 -14.21
CA LEU A 557 16.19 0.18 -13.45
C LEU A 557 14.79 -0.38 -13.19
N GLN A 558 14.15 -0.97 -14.20
CA GLN A 558 12.82 -1.58 -14.06
C GLN A 558 12.82 -2.77 -13.10
N VAL A 559 13.80 -3.68 -13.20
CA VAL A 559 13.94 -4.83 -12.28
C VAL A 559 14.11 -4.37 -10.84
N VAL A 560 15.00 -3.41 -10.59
CA VAL A 560 15.30 -2.93 -9.24
C VAL A 560 14.17 -2.07 -8.68
N LEU A 561 13.59 -1.16 -9.47
CA LEU A 561 12.51 -0.28 -9.03
C LEU A 561 11.25 -1.06 -8.62
N SER A 562 10.86 -2.05 -9.42
CA SER A 562 9.70 -2.89 -9.10
C SER A 562 9.95 -3.80 -7.89
N LEU A 563 11.19 -4.26 -7.69
CA LEU A 563 11.58 -4.98 -6.47
C LEU A 563 11.55 -4.08 -5.23
N GLN A 564 11.98 -2.82 -5.35
CA GLN A 564 11.87 -1.84 -4.27
C GLN A 564 10.40 -1.62 -3.86
N HIS A 565 9.48 -1.53 -4.81
CA HIS A 565 8.05 -1.40 -4.50
C HIS A 565 7.54 -2.58 -3.67
N LEU A 566 7.92 -3.81 -4.05
CA LEU A 566 7.61 -5.01 -3.27
C LEU A 566 8.22 -4.95 -1.86
N TRP A 567 9.45 -4.46 -1.74
CA TRP A 567 10.14 -4.34 -0.46
C TRP A 567 9.51 -3.30 0.47
N ARG A 568 9.13 -2.14 -0.06
CA ARG A 568 8.43 -1.09 0.69
C ARG A 568 7.08 -1.60 1.23
N ILE A 569 6.34 -2.36 0.44
CA ILE A 569 5.10 -3.04 0.90
C ILE A 569 5.42 -4.01 2.05
N GLY A 570 6.49 -4.81 1.91
CA GLY A 570 6.91 -5.75 2.94
C GLY A 570 7.29 -5.06 4.26
N GLN A 571 8.05 -3.97 4.19
CA GLN A 571 8.43 -3.18 5.35
C GLN A 571 7.22 -2.52 6.02
N GLU A 572 6.30 -1.93 5.26
CA GLU A 572 5.07 -1.32 5.80
C GLU A 572 4.19 -2.34 6.52
N LEU A 573 4.08 -3.55 5.97
CA LEU A 573 3.29 -4.63 6.56
C LEU A 573 4.05 -5.46 7.59
N LYS A 574 5.30 -5.09 7.89
CA LYS A 574 6.18 -5.75 8.86
C LYS A 574 6.41 -7.22 8.53
N ILE A 575 6.54 -7.54 7.25
CA ILE A 575 6.95 -8.87 6.78
C ILE A 575 8.37 -9.11 7.26
N GLN A 576 8.59 -10.28 7.85
CA GLN A 576 9.90 -10.74 8.32
C GLN A 576 10.61 -11.60 7.27
N TYR A 577 9.85 -12.35 6.45
CA TYR A 577 10.43 -13.22 5.43
C TYR A 577 9.47 -13.53 4.27
N TRP A 578 10.01 -13.67 3.05
CA TRP A 578 9.26 -14.12 1.87
C TRP A 578 9.50 -15.60 1.62
N THR A 579 8.46 -16.39 1.30
CA THR A 579 8.62 -17.86 1.10
C THR A 579 9.18 -18.21 -0.27
N SER A 580 8.88 -17.40 -1.29
CA SER A 580 9.29 -17.58 -2.69
C SER A 580 8.84 -16.39 -3.53
N ALA A 581 9.41 -16.24 -4.73
CA ALA A 581 8.97 -15.24 -5.68
C ALA A 581 9.09 -15.71 -7.13
N VAL A 582 8.37 -15.00 -8.01
CA VAL A 582 8.50 -15.09 -9.46
C VAL A 582 8.68 -13.69 -10.07
N ALA A 583 9.57 -13.58 -11.05
CA ALA A 583 9.68 -12.42 -11.92
C ALA A 583 9.07 -12.75 -13.29
N TYR A 584 7.94 -12.12 -13.63
CA TYR A 584 7.35 -12.24 -14.96
C TYR A 584 8.08 -11.31 -15.90
N PHE A 585 8.45 -11.80 -17.08
CA PHE A 585 9.00 -11.00 -18.17
C PHE A 585 8.11 -11.11 -19.40
N ALA A 586 7.88 -9.98 -20.06
CA ALA A 586 7.27 -9.97 -21.39
C ALA A 586 8.16 -10.71 -22.40
N ARG A 587 7.53 -11.21 -23.47
CA ARG A 587 8.14 -12.05 -24.49
C ARG A 587 9.51 -11.53 -24.93
N SER A 588 10.52 -12.38 -24.78
CA SER A 588 11.91 -12.06 -25.09
C SER A 588 12.17 -12.22 -26.58
N THR A 589 13.22 -11.55 -27.05
CA THR A 589 13.61 -11.61 -28.46
C THR A 589 14.35 -12.92 -28.79
N SER A 590 14.95 -13.55 -27.79
CA SER A 590 15.67 -14.82 -27.89
C SER A 590 15.73 -15.53 -26.54
N ALA A 591 16.14 -16.81 -26.55
CA ALA A 591 16.40 -17.57 -25.34
C ALA A 591 17.51 -16.94 -24.47
N ASP A 592 18.54 -16.38 -25.10
CA ASP A 592 19.66 -15.70 -24.42
C ASP A 592 19.22 -14.41 -23.73
N ASP A 593 18.30 -13.65 -24.35
CA ASP A 593 17.71 -12.46 -23.73
C ASP A 593 16.91 -12.83 -22.48
N MET A 594 16.12 -13.91 -22.54
CA MET A 594 15.39 -14.42 -21.37
C MET A 594 16.33 -14.92 -20.28
N GLU A 595 17.44 -15.56 -20.63
CA GLU A 595 18.47 -16.00 -19.68
C GLU A 595 19.13 -14.82 -18.97
N ARG A 596 19.48 -13.78 -19.72
CA ARG A 596 20.03 -12.53 -19.18
C ARG A 596 19.05 -11.84 -18.24
N LYS A 597 17.75 -11.76 -18.60
CA LYS A 597 16.68 -11.23 -17.74
C LYS A 597 16.55 -12.03 -16.45
N ALA A 598 16.57 -13.36 -16.53
CA ALA A 598 16.50 -14.25 -15.37
C ALA A 598 17.71 -14.08 -14.44
N GLY A 599 18.93 -14.00 -14.99
CA GLY A 599 20.14 -13.75 -14.22
C GLY A 599 20.14 -12.39 -13.52
N LEU A 600 19.62 -11.36 -14.19
CA LEU A 600 19.46 -10.02 -13.62
C LEU A 600 18.49 -10.02 -12.42
N ALA A 601 17.32 -10.65 -12.58
CA ALA A 601 16.35 -10.81 -11.49
C ALA A 601 16.93 -11.64 -10.34
N GLY A 602 17.63 -12.73 -10.64
CA GLY A 602 18.33 -13.56 -9.66
C GLY A 602 19.37 -12.79 -8.85
N LYS A 603 20.19 -11.98 -9.51
CA LYS A 603 21.17 -11.10 -8.83
C LYS A 603 20.49 -10.07 -7.93
N ALA A 604 19.45 -9.40 -8.42
CA ALA A 604 18.70 -8.41 -7.64
C ALA A 604 18.03 -9.04 -6.40
N TRP A 605 17.43 -10.21 -6.55
CA TRP A 605 16.81 -10.95 -5.44
C TRP A 605 17.82 -11.40 -4.39
N ALA A 606 18.97 -11.90 -4.82
CA ALA A 606 20.06 -12.28 -3.91
C ALA A 606 20.57 -11.07 -3.11
N LEU A 607 20.80 -9.93 -3.77
CA LEU A 607 21.22 -8.68 -3.12
C LEU A 607 20.12 -8.14 -2.17
N ALA A 608 18.84 -8.31 -2.50
CA ALA A 608 17.74 -7.92 -1.61
C ALA A 608 17.73 -8.73 -0.31
N HIS A 609 18.17 -9.99 -0.36
CA HIS A 609 18.27 -10.91 0.79
C HIS A 609 19.68 -10.98 1.38
N ALA A 610 20.61 -10.10 0.97
CA ALA A 610 21.91 -10.04 1.61
C ALA A 610 21.75 -9.56 3.07
N PRO A 611 22.58 -10.07 4.01
CA PRO A 611 22.64 -9.52 5.35
C PRO A 611 23.06 -8.05 5.29
N PRO A 612 22.64 -7.22 6.26
CA PRO A 612 23.09 -5.83 6.33
C PRO A 612 24.62 -5.77 6.42
N ASP A 613 25.23 -4.78 5.77
CA ASP A 613 26.65 -4.50 5.93
C ASP A 613 26.93 -4.09 7.39
N GLU A 614 28.07 -4.49 7.98
CA GLU A 614 28.46 -4.09 9.35
C GLU A 614 28.44 -2.55 9.56
N ASP A 615 28.57 -1.78 8.48
CA ASP A 615 28.50 -0.31 8.51
C ASP A 615 27.06 0.24 8.68
N GLU A 616 26.00 -0.52 8.37
CA GLU A 616 24.60 -0.10 8.61
C GLU A 616 24.20 -0.13 10.09
N GLU A 617 24.94 -0.86 10.94
CA GLU A 617 24.77 -0.84 12.40
C GLU A 617 25.31 0.45 13.06
N THR A 618 25.99 1.33 12.31
CA THR A 618 26.60 2.56 12.82
C THR A 618 25.71 3.81 12.77
N GLU A 619 24.40 3.68 12.50
CA GLU A 619 23.42 4.76 12.77
C GLU A 619 23.17 4.92 14.30
N GLY A 620 24.23 5.28 15.04
CA GLY A 620 24.21 6.04 16.29
C GLY A 620 23.39 5.53 17.48
N GLY A 621 22.89 4.30 17.45
CA GLY A 621 22.14 3.68 18.53
C GLY A 621 22.99 2.66 19.33
N PRO A 622 22.70 2.45 20.62
CA PRO A 622 23.27 1.32 21.35
C PRO A 622 22.89 0.01 20.66
N ASP A 623 23.85 -0.91 20.54
CA ASP A 623 23.59 -2.21 19.94
C ASP A 623 22.58 -3.04 20.78
N LEU A 624 22.10 -4.14 20.21
CA LEU A 624 21.13 -5.04 20.85
C LEU A 624 21.65 -5.62 22.18
N TRP A 625 22.96 -5.65 22.40
CA TRP A 625 23.58 -6.11 23.63
C TRP A 625 23.58 -5.01 24.70
N ASP A 626 23.90 -3.77 24.33
CA ASP A 626 23.86 -2.58 25.19
C ASP A 626 22.43 -2.30 25.67
N LEU A 627 21.42 -2.42 24.82
CA LEU A 627 20.01 -2.26 25.22
C LEU A 627 19.56 -3.29 26.27
N LYS A 628 20.12 -4.51 26.22
CA LYS A 628 19.70 -5.65 27.04
C LYS A 628 20.49 -5.79 28.35
N PHE A 629 21.75 -5.35 28.38
CA PHE A 629 22.65 -5.61 29.51
C PHE A 629 23.32 -4.36 30.11
N ASN A 630 23.20 -3.19 29.48
CA ASN A 630 23.75 -1.95 30.01
C ASN A 630 22.72 -1.24 30.92
N PRO A 631 23.00 -1.04 32.23
CA PRO A 631 22.08 -0.38 33.15
C PRO A 631 21.70 1.06 32.77
N GLN A 632 22.50 1.72 31.95
CA GLN A 632 22.20 3.07 31.43
C GLN A 632 21.11 3.06 30.34
N TYR A 633 20.94 1.96 29.60
CA TYR A 633 19.95 1.83 28.53
C TYR A 633 18.73 0.97 28.92
N MET A 634 18.81 0.19 30.02
CA MET A 634 17.67 -0.58 30.55
C MET A 634 16.44 0.26 30.92
N SER A 635 16.59 1.56 31.23
CA SER A 635 15.45 2.46 31.49
C SER A 635 14.79 3.03 30.23
N LEU A 636 15.44 2.91 29.06
CA LEU A 636 14.90 3.28 27.75
C LEU A 636 14.16 2.11 27.08
N GLY A 637 14.36 0.87 27.56
CA GLY A 637 13.72 -0.34 27.04
C GLY A 637 12.25 -0.56 27.41
N ALA A 638 11.57 0.45 27.99
CA ALA A 638 10.16 0.37 28.39
C ALA A 638 9.25 1.41 27.70
N GLY A 639 9.73 2.07 26.63
CA GLY A 639 8.92 2.93 25.78
C GLY A 639 9.03 2.49 24.32
N GLU A 640 7.90 2.27 23.67
CA GLU A 640 7.71 2.04 22.23
C GLU A 640 8.17 3.27 21.40
N GLY A 641 9.46 3.65 21.49
CA GLY A 641 9.97 4.95 21.04
C GLY A 641 11.28 4.91 20.25
N GLN A 642 11.66 3.76 19.69
CA GLN A 642 12.57 3.71 18.56
C GLN A 642 11.74 3.30 17.34
N SER A 643 11.82 4.07 16.26
CA SER A 643 11.29 3.72 14.93
C SER A 643 11.92 2.39 14.45
N SER A 644 11.43 1.26 14.95
CA SER A 644 11.93 -0.07 14.62
C SER A 644 11.31 -0.52 13.30
N LYS A 645 11.90 -0.05 12.19
CA LYS A 645 11.66 -0.69 10.89
C LYS A 645 11.99 -2.17 11.08
N THR A 646 11.00 -3.05 10.96
CA THR A 646 11.25 -4.49 11.00
C THR A 646 12.20 -4.81 9.85
N PRO A 647 13.38 -5.41 10.13
CA PRO A 647 14.30 -5.77 9.07
C PRO A 647 13.63 -6.76 8.11
N LEU A 648 13.97 -6.67 6.83
CA LEU A 648 13.47 -7.57 5.79
C LEU A 648 14.66 -7.96 4.91
N PRO A 649 15.11 -9.25 4.94
CA PRO A 649 14.67 -10.28 5.88
C PRO A 649 15.02 -9.94 7.34
N ASP A 650 14.18 -10.41 8.27
CA ASP A 650 14.49 -10.41 9.70
C ASP A 650 15.31 -11.66 10.03
N TRP A 651 16.62 -11.50 10.18
CA TRP A 651 17.54 -12.62 10.41
C TRP A 651 17.30 -13.34 11.75
N SER A 652 16.71 -12.65 12.73
CA SER A 652 16.49 -13.22 14.07
C SER A 652 15.50 -14.38 14.05
N VAL A 653 14.62 -14.46 13.05
CA VAL A 653 13.63 -15.53 12.93
C VAL A 653 14.26 -16.87 12.57
N PHE A 654 15.46 -16.89 11.97
CA PHE A 654 16.12 -18.11 11.55
C PHE A 654 16.84 -18.81 12.69
N THR A 655 16.99 -20.14 12.56
CA THR A 655 17.83 -20.92 13.49
C THR A 655 19.24 -20.35 13.61
N MET A 656 19.88 -20.51 14.77
CA MET A 656 21.26 -20.06 15.00
C MET A 656 22.26 -20.54 13.94
N ARG A 657 22.05 -21.73 13.37
CA ARG A 657 22.89 -22.22 12.27
C ARG A 657 22.76 -21.33 11.05
N GLN A 658 21.53 -21.04 10.65
CA GLN A 658 21.23 -20.27 9.43
C GLN A 658 21.53 -18.78 9.56
N GLN A 659 21.51 -18.23 10.78
CA GLN A 659 22.05 -16.90 11.05
C GLN A 659 23.56 -16.81 10.74
N ASN A 660 24.30 -17.91 10.88
CA ASN A 660 25.73 -17.98 10.53
C ASN A 660 25.99 -18.38 9.06
N GLU A 661 24.95 -18.78 8.32
CA GLU A 661 25.00 -19.21 6.91
C GLU A 661 23.88 -18.50 6.12
N PRO A 662 23.85 -17.14 6.08
CA PRO A 662 22.71 -16.37 5.57
C PRO A 662 22.36 -16.66 4.11
N GLU A 663 23.33 -17.07 3.30
CA GLU A 663 23.15 -17.51 1.92
C GLU A 663 22.20 -18.70 1.78
N THR A 664 22.07 -19.53 2.82
CA THR A 664 21.16 -20.68 2.85
C THR A 664 19.71 -20.27 3.06
N CYS A 665 19.46 -19.01 3.44
CA CYS A 665 18.12 -18.48 3.73
C CYS A 665 17.49 -17.75 2.54
N ILE A 666 18.16 -17.65 1.39
CA ILE A 666 17.60 -16.96 0.23
C ILE A 666 16.41 -17.76 -0.32
N PRO A 667 15.18 -17.19 -0.37
CA PRO A 667 14.01 -17.89 -0.91
C PRO A 667 14.19 -18.21 -2.39
N PRO A 668 13.55 -19.28 -2.90
CA PRO A 668 13.67 -19.65 -4.29
C PRO A 668 13.00 -18.58 -5.16
N LEU A 669 13.72 -18.18 -6.21
CA LEU A 669 13.23 -17.34 -7.29
C LEU A 669 13.33 -18.09 -8.61
N PHE A 670 12.29 -17.92 -9.43
CA PHE A 670 12.31 -18.27 -10.83
C PHE A 670 11.77 -17.12 -11.67
N SER A 671 12.18 -17.05 -12.92
CA SER A 671 11.68 -16.10 -13.90
C SER A 671 10.82 -16.84 -14.91
N VAL A 672 9.72 -16.21 -15.34
CA VAL A 672 8.81 -16.79 -16.33
C VAL A 672 8.63 -15.84 -17.50
N GLU A 673 8.61 -16.41 -18.70
CA GLU A 673 8.32 -15.68 -19.92
C GLU A 673 6.84 -15.83 -20.28
N ILE A 674 6.17 -14.70 -20.44
CA ILE A 674 4.75 -14.58 -20.77
C ILE A 674 4.56 -13.68 -22.01
N GLU A 675 3.33 -13.52 -22.49
CA GLU A 675 3.07 -12.73 -23.70
C GLU A 675 3.34 -11.24 -23.48
N SER A 676 2.74 -10.64 -22.44
CA SER A 676 2.89 -9.20 -22.18
C SER A 676 2.41 -8.82 -20.77
N LEU A 677 2.97 -7.75 -20.22
CA LEU A 677 2.65 -7.23 -18.89
C LEU A 677 1.81 -5.95 -18.92
N PRO A 678 1.14 -5.58 -17.82
CA PRO A 678 0.39 -4.34 -17.71
C PRO A 678 1.25 -3.12 -18.05
N ARG A 679 0.64 -2.13 -18.71
CA ARG A 679 1.30 -0.88 -19.16
C ARG A 679 2.49 -1.08 -20.10
N GLY A 680 2.76 -2.30 -20.55
CA GLY A 680 3.92 -2.64 -21.37
C GLY A 680 5.23 -2.58 -20.59
N SER A 681 5.22 -2.87 -19.28
CA SER A 681 6.46 -3.01 -18.51
C SER A 681 7.28 -4.22 -18.96
N ASP A 682 8.59 -4.18 -18.73
CA ASP A 682 9.47 -5.31 -19.05
C ASP A 682 9.40 -6.42 -17.99
N VAL A 683 9.10 -6.06 -16.74
CA VAL A 683 9.06 -6.97 -15.59
C VAL A 683 7.88 -6.68 -14.66
N GLU A 684 7.38 -7.72 -14.01
CA GLU A 684 6.45 -7.67 -12.87
C GLU A 684 6.92 -8.66 -11.80
N TRP A 685 7.14 -8.20 -10.56
CA TRP A 685 7.48 -9.07 -9.44
C TRP A 685 6.24 -9.57 -8.72
N HIS A 686 6.25 -10.84 -8.31
CA HIS A 686 5.24 -11.45 -7.47
C HIS A 686 5.91 -12.37 -6.45
N ALA A 687 6.00 -11.91 -5.20
CA ALA A 687 6.30 -12.79 -4.07
C ALA A 687 5.02 -13.51 -3.65
N HIS A 688 5.11 -14.83 -3.49
CA HIS A 688 3.91 -15.67 -3.31
C HIS A 688 3.27 -15.48 -1.94
N VAL A 689 4.06 -15.53 -0.87
CA VAL A 689 3.61 -15.28 0.51
C VAL A 689 4.73 -14.62 1.32
N GLY A 690 4.39 -13.54 2.03
CA GLY A 690 5.22 -12.96 3.08
C GLY A 690 4.71 -13.36 4.45
N LEU A 691 5.61 -13.66 5.37
CA LEU A 691 5.29 -14.12 6.72
C LEU A 691 5.71 -13.07 7.76
N LYS A 692 4.89 -12.90 8.79
CA LYS A 692 5.18 -12.04 9.94
C LYS A 692 4.63 -12.60 11.24
N GLN A 693 5.08 -12.05 12.36
CA GLN A 693 4.86 -12.58 13.70
C GLN A 693 5.49 -13.98 13.85
N ILE A 694 6.64 -14.17 13.23
CA ILE A 694 7.48 -15.35 13.41
C ILE A 694 8.30 -15.14 14.69
N GLU A 695 8.30 -16.15 15.56
CA GLU A 695 9.13 -16.15 16.76
C GLU A 695 10.62 -16.29 16.42
N GLU A 696 11.48 -15.70 17.24
CA GLU A 696 12.94 -15.78 17.10
C GLU A 696 13.40 -17.24 17.03
N GLY A 697 14.31 -17.54 16.11
CA GLY A 697 14.87 -18.89 15.94
C GLY A 697 13.91 -19.97 15.45
N SER A 698 12.67 -19.61 15.07
CA SER A 698 11.59 -20.56 14.78
C SER A 698 11.34 -20.80 13.29
N ALA A 699 12.12 -20.20 12.40
CA ALA A 699 12.09 -20.45 10.97
C ALA A 699 13.33 -21.20 10.47
N GLU A 700 13.14 -22.03 9.46
CA GLU A 700 14.21 -22.74 8.75
C GLU A 700 13.91 -22.80 7.26
N MET A 701 14.94 -22.57 6.44
CA MET A 701 14.87 -22.68 4.98
C MET A 701 15.71 -23.88 4.52
N VAL A 702 15.11 -24.85 3.86
CA VAL A 702 15.77 -26.11 3.47
C VAL A 702 15.68 -26.31 1.96
N HIS A 703 16.82 -26.52 1.30
CA HIS A 703 16.90 -26.91 -0.11
C HIS A 703 17.27 -28.39 -0.23
N ILE A 704 16.50 -29.14 -1.02
CA ILE A 704 16.74 -30.54 -1.37
C ILE A 704 16.96 -30.62 -2.89
N PRO A 705 18.22 -30.80 -3.36
CA PRO A 705 18.53 -30.79 -4.78
C PRO A 705 18.03 -32.03 -5.54
N ASP A 706 17.76 -33.13 -4.84
CA ASP A 706 17.19 -34.37 -5.39
C ASP A 706 16.19 -34.95 -4.38
N VAL A 707 14.92 -35.01 -4.79
CA VAL A 707 13.80 -35.49 -3.95
C VAL A 707 13.39 -36.93 -4.25
N GLY A 708 14.28 -37.72 -4.86
CA GLY A 708 14.06 -39.14 -5.17
C GLY A 708 13.31 -39.40 -6.48
N VAL A 709 13.04 -38.35 -7.26
CA VAL A 709 12.51 -38.45 -8.61
C VAL A 709 13.41 -37.61 -9.52
N GLU A 710 13.89 -38.20 -10.61
CA GLU A 710 14.90 -37.58 -11.48
C GLU A 710 14.47 -36.19 -11.96
N GLY A 711 15.38 -35.21 -11.83
CA GLY A 711 15.16 -33.83 -12.27
C GLY A 711 14.34 -32.95 -11.33
N TRP A 712 13.74 -33.51 -10.28
CA TRP A 712 12.97 -32.76 -9.29
C TRP A 712 13.83 -32.29 -8.12
N ARG A 713 13.56 -31.07 -7.67
CA ARG A 713 14.17 -30.45 -6.48
C ARG A 713 13.12 -29.67 -5.68
N ALA A 714 13.38 -29.49 -4.39
CA ALA A 714 12.47 -28.82 -3.48
C ALA A 714 13.15 -27.76 -2.63
N TRP A 715 12.37 -26.74 -2.28
CA TRP A 715 12.70 -25.77 -1.25
C TRP A 715 11.55 -25.74 -0.24
N HIS A 716 11.88 -25.75 1.05
CA HIS A 716 10.91 -25.68 2.14
C HIS A 716 11.22 -24.48 3.03
N THR A 717 10.25 -23.57 3.17
CA THR A 717 10.22 -22.62 4.28
C THR A 717 9.39 -23.24 5.39
N ILE A 718 10.04 -23.56 6.51
CA ILE A 718 9.44 -24.20 7.68
C ILE A 718 9.36 -23.16 8.79
N VAL A 719 8.20 -23.00 9.39
CA VAL A 719 8.02 -22.15 10.56
C VAL A 719 7.36 -22.94 11.69
N GLN A 720 8.05 -23.02 12.81
CA GLN A 720 7.56 -23.61 14.04
C GLN A 720 6.72 -22.57 14.80
N THR A 721 5.57 -23.00 15.30
CA THR A 721 4.75 -22.25 16.26
C THR A 721 4.62 -23.03 17.56
N ALA A 722 3.93 -22.46 18.54
CA ALA A 722 3.65 -23.14 19.81
C ALA A 722 2.93 -24.49 19.66
N SER A 723 2.10 -24.67 18.62
CA SER A 723 1.22 -25.84 18.46
C SER A 723 1.44 -26.63 17.17
N VAL A 724 1.91 -25.98 16.10
CA VAL A 724 2.02 -26.59 14.76
C VAL A 724 3.26 -26.12 14.00
N TYR A 725 3.56 -26.79 12.90
CA TYR A 725 4.53 -26.35 11.90
C TYR A 725 3.80 -25.97 10.62
N VAL A 726 4.18 -24.83 10.07
CA VAL A 726 3.70 -24.32 8.79
C VAL A 726 4.81 -24.47 7.76
N ILE A 727 4.54 -25.16 6.66
CA ILE A 727 5.53 -25.51 5.64
C ILE A 727 5.05 -25.00 4.29
N TYR A 728 5.81 -24.10 3.68
CA TYR A 728 5.64 -23.71 2.28
C TYR A 728 6.68 -24.42 1.44
N THR A 729 6.24 -25.12 0.40
CA THR A 729 7.14 -25.91 -0.47
C THR A 729 7.08 -25.39 -1.90
N VAL A 730 8.25 -25.12 -2.48
CA VAL A 730 8.41 -24.90 -3.93
C VAL A 730 9.09 -26.14 -4.50
N LEU A 731 8.42 -26.77 -5.46
CA LEU A 731 8.91 -27.95 -6.14
C LEU A 731 9.15 -27.59 -7.61
N ALA A 732 10.33 -27.91 -8.15
CA ALA A 732 10.70 -27.57 -9.52
C ALA A 732 11.22 -28.79 -10.28
N LEU A 733 10.83 -28.90 -11.55
CA LEU A 733 11.29 -29.92 -12.48
C LEU A 733 12.21 -29.30 -13.53
N GLY A 734 13.44 -29.78 -13.63
CA GLY A 734 14.38 -29.42 -14.68
C GLY A 734 13.84 -29.66 -16.09
N SER A 735 14.40 -28.98 -17.09
CA SER A 735 14.06 -29.25 -18.49
C SER A 735 14.51 -30.65 -18.92
N GLY A 736 13.59 -31.42 -19.52
CA GLY A 736 13.80 -32.80 -19.97
C GLY A 736 13.09 -33.08 -21.29
N GLN A 737 12.78 -34.35 -21.59
CA GLN A 737 11.92 -34.68 -22.73
C GLN A 737 10.50 -34.14 -22.50
N ALA A 738 9.81 -33.78 -23.59
CA ALA A 738 8.43 -33.32 -23.49
C ALA A 738 7.53 -34.42 -22.92
N SER A 739 6.81 -34.10 -21.85
CA SER A 739 5.88 -35.01 -21.16
C SER A 739 4.48 -34.41 -21.16
N ASN A 740 3.45 -35.24 -20.99
CA ASN A 740 2.10 -34.73 -20.75
C ASN A 740 1.92 -34.30 -19.29
N LEU A 741 0.95 -33.43 -19.02
CA LEU A 741 0.71 -32.93 -17.66
C LEU A 741 0.31 -34.04 -16.66
N ALA A 742 -0.36 -35.10 -17.10
CA ALA A 742 -0.78 -36.19 -16.22
C ALA A 742 0.43 -36.96 -15.64
N GLU A 743 1.43 -37.27 -16.46
CA GLU A 743 2.71 -37.86 -16.05
C GLU A 743 3.46 -36.92 -15.10
N VAL A 744 3.55 -35.63 -15.48
CA VAL A 744 4.19 -34.62 -14.63
C VAL A 744 3.51 -34.54 -13.27
N ARG A 745 2.17 -34.57 -13.19
CA ARG A 745 1.43 -34.57 -11.90
C ARG A 745 1.67 -35.84 -11.09
N GLN A 746 1.73 -37.00 -11.73
CA GLN A 746 2.00 -38.26 -11.05
C GLN A 746 3.40 -38.25 -10.41
N ASP A 747 4.40 -37.78 -11.14
CA ASP A 747 5.78 -37.69 -10.64
C ASP A 747 5.95 -36.55 -9.63
N MET A 748 5.23 -35.44 -9.81
CA MET A 748 5.16 -34.34 -8.86
C MET A 748 4.64 -34.81 -7.49
N ALA A 749 3.58 -35.62 -7.45
CA ALA A 749 3.04 -36.17 -6.19
C ALA A 749 4.07 -37.05 -5.45
N LYS A 750 4.84 -37.86 -6.19
CA LYS A 750 5.95 -38.67 -5.63
C LYS A 750 7.09 -37.78 -5.14
N ALA A 751 7.50 -36.81 -5.95
CA ALA A 751 8.55 -35.86 -5.64
C ALA A 751 8.20 -35.00 -4.42
N TYR A 752 6.94 -34.58 -4.29
CA TYR A 752 6.44 -33.87 -3.11
C TYR A 752 6.53 -34.75 -1.85
N GLY A 753 6.05 -36.00 -1.92
CA GLY A 753 6.20 -36.95 -0.82
C GLY A 753 7.65 -37.22 -0.43
N GLY A 754 8.54 -37.37 -1.43
CA GLY A 754 9.97 -37.52 -1.23
C GLY A 754 10.62 -36.30 -0.58
N SER A 755 10.19 -35.09 -0.96
CA SER A 755 10.67 -33.84 -0.38
C SER A 755 10.30 -33.70 1.11
N LEU A 756 9.05 -34.03 1.47
CA LEU A 756 8.58 -34.06 2.85
C LEU A 756 9.35 -35.09 3.68
N ALA A 757 9.56 -36.29 3.14
CA ALA A 757 10.38 -37.31 3.80
C ALA A 757 11.83 -36.84 3.99
N GLY A 758 12.38 -36.08 3.03
CA GLY A 758 13.72 -35.49 3.10
C GLY A 758 13.89 -34.51 4.27
N ILE A 759 12.86 -33.76 4.62
CA ILE A 759 12.85 -32.88 5.82
C ILE A 759 12.39 -33.59 7.10
N GLY A 760 12.11 -34.90 7.06
CA GLY A 760 11.73 -35.70 8.23
C GLY A 760 10.23 -35.80 8.52
N VAL A 761 9.38 -35.44 7.56
CA VAL A 761 7.92 -35.54 7.64
C VAL A 761 7.47 -36.86 7.01
N ASP A 762 6.77 -37.71 7.75
CA ASP A 762 6.15 -38.91 7.16
C ASP A 762 5.04 -38.49 6.19
N ALA A 763 5.24 -38.78 4.90
CA ALA A 763 4.34 -38.40 3.83
C ALA A 763 3.09 -39.29 3.73
N ALA A 764 2.95 -40.34 4.57
CA ALA A 764 1.79 -41.24 4.54
C ALA A 764 0.46 -40.47 4.75
N GLY A 765 -0.29 -40.25 3.66
CA GLY A 765 -1.56 -39.50 3.64
C GLY A 765 -1.45 -38.02 3.25
N LEU A 766 -0.25 -37.50 2.99
CA LEU A 766 0.02 -36.13 2.52
C LEU A 766 0.21 -36.03 0.99
N THR A 767 0.45 -37.15 0.31
CA THR A 767 0.88 -37.21 -1.10
C THR A 767 -0.23 -37.05 -2.14
N THR A 768 -1.48 -36.89 -1.73
CA THR A 768 -2.62 -36.69 -2.65
C THR A 768 -3.01 -35.23 -2.83
N GLU A 769 -2.24 -34.29 -2.28
CA GLU A 769 -2.52 -32.86 -2.43
C GLU A 769 -2.12 -32.36 -3.81
N ASP A 770 -3.02 -31.60 -4.40
CA ASP A 770 -2.73 -30.81 -5.59
C ASP A 770 -2.00 -29.53 -5.19
N PRO A 771 -1.05 -29.05 -6.02
CA PRO A 771 -0.41 -27.78 -5.79
C PRO A 771 -1.43 -26.66 -5.87
N TYR A 772 -1.23 -25.66 -5.02
CA TYR A 772 -2.13 -24.54 -4.91
C TYR A 772 -1.90 -23.53 -6.06
N LEU A 773 -0.73 -23.60 -6.70
CA LEU A 773 -0.34 -22.85 -7.88
C LEU A 773 0.71 -23.63 -8.67
N LEU A 774 0.52 -23.73 -9.99
CA LEU A 774 1.39 -24.43 -10.92
C LEU A 774 1.79 -23.50 -12.07
N TYR A 775 3.09 -23.37 -12.31
CA TYR A 775 3.65 -22.76 -13.52
C TYR A 775 4.12 -23.88 -14.44
N ALA A 776 3.74 -23.86 -15.72
CA ALA A 776 4.17 -24.86 -16.69
C ALA A 776 4.65 -24.20 -17.99
N ASP A 777 5.84 -24.61 -18.45
CA ASP A 777 6.34 -24.31 -19.78
C ASP A 777 5.57 -25.20 -20.78
N LEU A 778 4.67 -24.61 -21.57
CA LEU A 778 3.83 -25.38 -22.49
C LEU A 778 4.57 -25.86 -23.75
N GLU A 779 5.82 -25.47 -23.96
CA GLU A 779 6.68 -26.13 -24.96
C GLU A 779 7.19 -27.48 -24.45
N CYS A 780 7.39 -27.60 -23.13
CA CYS A 780 7.85 -28.83 -22.47
C CYS A 780 6.70 -29.72 -21.97
N VAL A 781 5.58 -29.13 -21.57
CA VAL A 781 4.45 -29.84 -20.95
C VAL A 781 3.23 -29.78 -21.86
N ALA A 782 2.98 -30.88 -22.57
CA ALA A 782 1.87 -30.99 -23.52
C ALA A 782 0.52 -31.23 -22.83
N ASP A 783 -0.56 -30.92 -23.54
CA ASP A 783 -1.97 -31.22 -23.17
C ASP A 783 -2.44 -30.69 -21.80
N ALA A 784 -1.72 -29.72 -21.22
CA ALA A 784 -2.02 -29.16 -19.90
C ALA A 784 -3.49 -28.73 -19.72
N TRP A 785 -4.06 -28.04 -20.72
CA TRP A 785 -5.44 -27.60 -20.67
C TRP A 785 -6.47 -28.71 -20.86
N LYS A 786 -6.15 -29.79 -21.58
CA LYS A 786 -7.08 -30.92 -21.78
C LYS A 786 -7.26 -31.68 -20.47
N GLU A 787 -6.16 -31.95 -19.77
CA GLU A 787 -6.16 -32.61 -18.46
C GLU A 787 -6.91 -31.79 -17.41
N ILE A 788 -6.72 -30.47 -17.40
CA ILE A 788 -7.37 -29.58 -16.43
C ILE A 788 -8.87 -29.39 -16.74
N GLN A 789 -9.31 -29.54 -18.01
CA GLN A 789 -10.72 -29.43 -18.41
C GLN A 789 -11.54 -30.72 -18.28
N GLY A 790 -10.90 -31.87 -17.97
CA GLY A 790 -11.54 -33.19 -17.97
C GLY A 790 -12.55 -33.45 -16.83
N SER A 791 -12.70 -32.56 -15.85
CA SER A 791 -13.71 -32.66 -14.79
C SER A 791 -15.06 -32.11 -15.29
N ALA A 792 -16.10 -32.94 -15.25
CA ALA A 792 -17.41 -32.71 -15.86
C ALA A 792 -18.25 -31.53 -15.28
N GLU A 793 -17.69 -30.72 -14.37
CA GLU A 793 -18.42 -29.63 -13.68
C GLU A 793 -17.77 -28.25 -13.82
N GLY A 794 -16.77 -28.06 -14.69
CA GLY A 794 -16.14 -26.74 -14.89
C GLY A 794 -15.30 -26.27 -13.68
N GLU A 795 -15.21 -27.09 -12.64
CA GLU A 795 -14.35 -26.89 -11.48
C GLU A 795 -12.94 -27.41 -11.77
N GLN A 796 -11.95 -26.51 -11.80
CA GLN A 796 -10.54 -26.88 -11.92
C GLN A 796 -9.87 -26.83 -10.54
N PRO A 797 -9.22 -27.92 -10.07
CA PRO A 797 -8.64 -27.97 -8.73
C PRO A 797 -7.32 -27.19 -8.61
N VAL A 798 -6.61 -26.93 -9.72
CA VAL A 798 -5.27 -26.33 -9.73
C VAL A 798 -5.24 -25.03 -10.50
N ALA A 799 -4.64 -23.98 -9.92
CA ALA A 799 -4.34 -22.75 -10.63
C ALA A 799 -3.13 -22.95 -11.56
N LEU A 800 -3.34 -22.96 -12.87
CA LEU A 800 -2.29 -23.09 -13.88
C LEU A 800 -1.91 -21.73 -14.48
N VAL A 801 -0.65 -21.35 -14.35
CA VAL A 801 -0.03 -20.26 -15.11
C VAL A 801 0.76 -20.87 -16.28
N PRO A 802 0.26 -20.78 -17.52
CA PRO A 802 1.02 -21.26 -18.66
C PRO A 802 2.10 -20.25 -19.05
N CYS A 803 3.30 -20.75 -19.32
CA CYS A 803 4.48 -19.97 -19.63
C CYS A 803 5.07 -20.41 -20.99
N TYR A 804 5.77 -19.50 -21.67
CA TYR A 804 6.60 -19.84 -22.83
C TYR A 804 7.93 -20.46 -22.40
N SER A 805 8.48 -19.99 -21.29
CA SER A 805 9.67 -20.58 -20.67
C SER A 805 9.71 -20.26 -19.17
N ILE A 806 10.39 -21.12 -18.40
CA ILE A 806 10.64 -20.93 -16.97
C ILE A 806 12.14 -21.11 -16.74
N ARG A 807 12.76 -20.21 -15.97
CA ARG A 807 14.19 -20.27 -15.65
C ARG A 807 14.48 -20.02 -14.17
N LEU A 808 15.42 -20.75 -13.59
CA LEU A 808 15.96 -20.47 -12.24
C LEU A 808 16.89 -19.25 -12.27
N MET A 809 17.29 -18.78 -11.07
CA MET A 809 18.20 -17.64 -10.87
C MET A 809 19.53 -17.74 -11.66
N ARG A 810 20.01 -18.96 -11.94
CA ARG A 810 21.26 -19.21 -12.68
C ARG A 810 21.04 -19.45 -14.18
N GLY A 811 19.84 -19.20 -14.70
CA GLY A 811 19.50 -19.37 -16.10
C GLY A 811 19.00 -20.78 -16.50
N GLU A 812 19.14 -21.78 -15.63
CA GLU A 812 18.67 -23.15 -15.89
C GLU A 812 17.18 -23.18 -16.26
N ARG A 813 16.84 -23.80 -17.40
CA ARG A 813 15.45 -23.93 -17.88
C ARG A 813 14.72 -25.04 -17.13
N LEU A 814 13.48 -24.77 -16.75
CA LEU A 814 12.57 -25.67 -16.05
C LEU A 814 11.36 -26.03 -16.91
N SER A 815 10.82 -27.23 -16.70
CA SER A 815 9.57 -27.67 -17.32
C SER A 815 8.35 -27.19 -16.53
N CYS A 816 8.40 -27.23 -15.20
CA CYS A 816 7.34 -26.72 -14.34
C CYS A 816 7.83 -26.34 -12.93
N VAL A 817 7.05 -25.51 -12.24
CA VAL A 817 7.22 -25.15 -10.82
C VAL A 817 5.87 -25.23 -10.12
N ALA A 818 5.80 -25.97 -9.02
CA ALA A 818 4.59 -26.21 -8.24
C ALA A 818 4.76 -25.71 -6.80
N LEU A 819 3.71 -25.07 -6.26
CA LEU A 819 3.72 -24.51 -4.92
C LEU A 819 2.71 -25.24 -4.03
N PHE A 820 3.17 -25.65 -2.86
CA PHE A 820 2.38 -26.35 -1.85
C PHE A 820 2.43 -25.63 -0.51
N ARG A 821 1.42 -25.92 0.31
CA ARG A 821 1.31 -25.42 1.67
C ARG A 821 0.80 -26.54 2.56
N THR A 822 1.55 -26.86 3.60
CA THR A 822 1.16 -27.88 4.58
C THR A 822 1.20 -27.29 5.97
N VAL A 823 0.21 -27.62 6.78
CA VAL A 823 0.24 -27.41 8.23
C VAL A 823 0.22 -28.78 8.90
N ILE A 824 1.18 -29.01 9.81
CA ILE A 824 1.28 -30.27 10.57
C ILE A 824 1.30 -29.99 12.07
N GLY A 825 0.60 -30.82 12.83
CA GLY A 825 0.63 -30.83 14.28
C GLY A 825 1.14 -32.18 14.83
N ALA A 826 1.63 -32.16 16.06
CA ALA A 826 1.95 -33.40 16.78
C ALA A 826 0.66 -34.16 17.11
N LEU A 827 0.67 -35.49 17.01
CA LEU A 827 -0.43 -36.32 17.51
C LEU A 827 -0.48 -36.19 19.04
N THR A 828 -1.48 -35.47 19.55
CA THR A 828 -1.81 -35.49 20.98
C THR A 828 -2.32 -36.89 21.33
N SER A 829 -1.61 -37.60 22.20
CA SER A 829 -1.97 -38.94 22.68
C SER A 829 -3.23 -38.93 23.53
#